data_AF-A0A1W9JL95-F1
#
_entry.id   AF-A0A1W9JL95-F1
#
_cell.length_a   1.000
_cell.length_b   1.000
_cell.length_c   1.000
_cell.angle_alpha   90.00
_cell.angle_beta   90.00
_cell.angle_gamma   90.00
#
_symmetry.space_group_name_H-M   'P 1'
#
loop_
_entity.id
_entity.type
_entity.pdbx_description
1 polymer ?
#
loop_
_entity_poly.entity_id
_entity_poly.type
_entity_poly.pdbx_seq_one_letter_code
_entity_poly.pdbx_strand_id
1 'polypeptide(L)'
;MSISALNSAFVNALLADASYVNLKGNDNILLTGQDLTDALALRLTQPLAEFITQNFTIKTQEIAPSESFSAVVWEGKAGTDYASKVFLSMRGTADGADLVDDVGLAALGVPYDQLAEMVNWWLRETTPVGQHVTQLRVSGGLGYYFFEIDNSVNVQGTGHLTNISHIDSVNGHSLGGYLATSFERIFGSNVSIGQISTFNSAGFGNTSAHFLNINEAFANISNLTGLIFDPAFNGGLQTNFFGENGFEFTTNVWRPIGFNQIGGRVGLYQEDGLALALDGAFYNHYMYKLTDLLALGDAISKLDNNFSIDQLNDLIKNASNQMDSSYESLLDGLRKTILGGDIVETVVGDTSNGTPDPEPASRIDYHDNLLQLISDQVFKDLIGRVSITAPPSSTSEARVDFGKFLSLYYLTPFALHSDDPLFEAILGGANSGLYTDWLQDVALTDAQRASGLAYFSDQWLNDRATLLQQTLARNTGDSETAPGDGNLTFEDLATQQVFSTDDVVEVEFSNQIRFGDNQSNHLSGGNLGDHLYGGGGDDLMTGGKGNDYLEGGSGSDIYAFVAGDGIDTILDIGGQGKITLDGIQAKGQTGIDANQWFKFSDATWQDDNHKIRYQVQTEEGGAQTLYILRKGDVVKVLNWHSGELGITLGDGAGSGSADYTYLGDQRAPTTGSPGSLTYNWGATSWSADGTLTDGVVEENFNDVIYGDYHNANDKDVINGLGGNDALDGRGGNDRIDGGAGDDLIGGGAGSDTIHGGTGNDEILSATGLSAPQRTGPNDIWQPPSGKTVWIQGSTWGVYNNVNNTQTISGGGSLTLDNTPDVVYGDAGNDGITGGHGDDYLDGGADNDNLTGSGGNDLLIGGSGNDFMRGDGTVATGFYSTTPSSLHGKDFLDGGAGIDVLVGDGNEDILLGGADNDTLWGDAPESGLAVQYHGNDYLEGGTGNDTIYGNGGDVP
;
A
#
# COMPACT_ATOMS: atom_id res chain seq x y z
N MET A 1 -33.02 6.41 -1.73
CA MET A 1 -33.85 7.58 -1.37
C MET A 1 -33.02 8.83 -1.67
N SER A 2 -33.58 9.87 -2.30
CA SER A 2 -32.85 11.11 -2.68
C SER A 2 -32.48 11.98 -1.47
N ILE A 3 -31.60 12.99 -1.62
CA ILE A 3 -31.22 14.05 -0.64
C ILE A 3 -32.32 14.39 0.37
N SER A 4 -33.55 14.54 -0.15
CA SER A 4 -34.73 14.90 0.61
C SER A 4 -35.03 13.97 1.79
N ALA A 5 -34.55 12.73 1.79
CA ALA A 5 -34.87 11.74 2.82
C ALA A 5 -33.93 11.82 4.03
N LEU A 6 -32.60 11.99 3.84
CA LEU A 6 -31.64 12.10 4.93
C LEU A 6 -31.82 13.42 5.69
N ASN A 7 -31.91 14.54 4.97
CA ASN A 7 -32.24 15.84 5.58
C ASN A 7 -33.57 15.81 6.34
N SER A 8 -34.60 15.20 5.73
CA SER A 8 -35.91 15.05 6.37
C SER A 8 -35.81 14.19 7.63
N ALA A 9 -35.10 13.04 7.58
CA ALA A 9 -34.91 12.17 8.73
C ALA A 9 -34.18 12.90 9.87
N PHE A 10 -33.07 13.58 9.57
CA PHE A 10 -32.30 14.36 10.54
C PHE A 10 -33.15 15.43 11.24
N VAL A 11 -33.83 16.28 10.46
CA VAL A 11 -34.66 17.36 11.03
C VAL A 11 -35.79 16.82 11.88
N ASN A 12 -36.42 15.72 11.45
CA ASN A 12 -37.47 15.08 12.24
C ASN A 12 -36.93 14.44 13.53
N ALA A 13 -35.75 13.82 13.50
CA ALA A 13 -35.09 13.26 14.67
C ALA A 13 -34.77 14.37 15.67
N LEU A 14 -34.13 15.44 15.19
CA LEU A 14 -33.72 16.58 15.99
C LEU A 14 -34.91 17.28 16.67
N LEU A 15 -36.01 17.52 15.93
CA LEU A 15 -37.21 18.14 16.51
C LEU A 15 -37.97 17.18 17.45
N ALA A 16 -37.94 15.87 17.19
CA ALA A 16 -38.47 14.88 18.12
C ALA A 16 -37.66 14.86 19.43
N ASP A 17 -36.33 14.95 19.36
CA ASP A 17 -35.47 15.01 20.55
C ASP A 17 -35.68 16.31 21.35
N ALA A 18 -35.81 17.44 20.65
CA ALA A 18 -36.11 18.74 21.25
C ALA A 18 -37.46 18.77 22.00
N SER A 19 -38.40 17.88 21.68
CA SER A 19 -39.72 17.83 22.33
C SER A 19 -39.67 17.41 23.81
N TYR A 20 -38.55 16.87 24.27
CA TYR A 20 -38.30 16.54 25.67
C TYR A 20 -37.95 17.76 26.54
N VAL A 21 -37.63 18.90 25.92
CA VAL A 21 -37.24 20.13 26.64
C VAL A 21 -38.45 20.97 26.98
N ASN A 22 -38.46 21.57 28.18
CA ASN A 22 -39.44 22.61 28.51
C ASN A 22 -39.07 23.92 27.80
N LEU A 23 -39.91 24.35 26.85
CA LEU A 23 -39.66 25.52 26.01
C LEU A 23 -40.50 26.73 26.45
N LYS A 24 -40.96 26.74 27.70
CA LYS A 24 -41.68 27.86 28.32
C LYS A 24 -40.90 28.43 29.50
N GLY A 25 -40.88 29.76 29.59
CA GLY A 25 -40.39 30.46 30.77
C GLY A 25 -41.27 30.26 32.00
N ASN A 26 -40.82 30.78 33.15
CA ASN A 26 -41.55 30.70 34.42
C ASN A 26 -42.94 31.38 34.39
N ASP A 27 -43.18 32.25 33.42
CA ASP A 27 -44.44 32.93 33.15
C ASP A 27 -45.34 32.16 32.15
N ASN A 28 -44.95 30.94 31.78
CA ASN A 28 -45.62 30.08 30.81
C ASN A 28 -45.65 30.67 29.37
N ILE A 29 -44.76 31.62 29.07
CA ILE A 29 -44.56 32.18 27.72
C ILE A 29 -43.52 31.35 26.97
N LEU A 30 -43.74 31.11 25.68
CA LEU A 30 -42.81 30.39 24.81
C LEU A 30 -41.46 31.13 24.71
N LEU A 31 -40.38 30.39 24.89
CA LEU A 31 -39.01 30.91 24.80
C LEU A 31 -38.64 31.27 23.36
N THR A 32 -37.78 32.28 23.19
CA THR A 32 -37.27 32.72 21.87
C THR A 32 -35.82 33.18 21.98
N GLY A 33 -35.11 33.25 20.86
CA GLY A 33 -33.73 33.76 20.84
C GLY A 33 -32.80 32.95 21.74
N GLN A 34 -31.93 33.63 22.47
CA GLN A 34 -30.94 32.98 23.33
C GLN A 34 -31.59 32.11 24.44
N ASP A 35 -32.69 32.56 25.03
CA ASP A 35 -33.36 31.78 26.09
C ASP A 35 -33.87 30.42 25.56
N LEU A 36 -34.26 30.37 24.29
CA LEU A 36 -34.63 29.11 23.64
C LEU A 36 -33.40 28.23 23.38
N THR A 37 -32.32 28.82 22.86
CA THR A 37 -31.05 28.11 22.67
C THR A 37 -30.55 27.50 23.98
N ASP A 38 -30.51 28.28 25.06
CA ASP A 38 -30.02 27.85 26.37
C ASP A 38 -30.88 26.72 26.95
N ALA A 39 -32.21 26.77 26.75
CA ALA A 39 -33.09 25.69 27.18
C ALA A 39 -32.86 24.41 26.39
N LEU A 40 -32.72 24.50 25.08
CA LEU A 40 -32.44 23.35 24.20
C LEU A 40 -31.06 22.74 24.48
N ALA A 41 -30.05 23.56 24.78
CA ALA A 41 -28.69 23.15 25.08
C ALA A 41 -28.54 22.30 26.37
N LEU A 42 -29.60 22.20 27.18
CA LEU A 42 -29.65 21.27 28.32
C LEU A 42 -29.79 19.80 27.89
N ARG A 43 -30.27 19.55 26.67
CA ARG A 43 -30.49 18.20 26.10
C ARG A 43 -29.72 17.97 24.80
N LEU A 44 -29.60 19.02 24.00
CA LEU A 44 -28.88 19.02 22.73
C LEU A 44 -27.52 19.68 22.90
N THR A 45 -26.59 19.43 21.98
CA THR A 45 -25.35 20.21 21.93
C THR A 45 -25.63 21.64 21.50
N GLN A 46 -24.73 22.56 21.83
CA GLN A 46 -24.87 23.97 21.49
C GLN A 46 -25.08 24.19 19.96
N PRO A 47 -24.31 23.55 19.05
CA PRO A 47 -24.55 23.65 17.61
C PRO A 47 -25.96 23.25 17.18
N LEU A 48 -26.50 22.15 17.72
CA LEU A 48 -27.83 21.67 17.39
C LEU A 48 -28.94 22.58 17.95
N ALA A 49 -28.79 23.07 19.18
CA ALA A 49 -29.71 24.01 19.79
C ALA A 49 -29.78 25.33 18.99
N GLU A 50 -28.63 25.81 18.52
CA GLU A 50 -28.53 26.98 17.64
C GLU A 50 -29.18 26.72 16.28
N PHE A 51 -28.96 25.55 15.69
CA PHE A 51 -29.61 25.16 14.43
C PHE A 51 -31.14 25.25 14.55
N ILE A 52 -31.74 24.67 15.59
CA ILE A 52 -33.20 24.75 15.80
C ILE A 52 -33.63 26.20 15.94
N THR A 53 -32.95 26.96 16.80
CA THR A 53 -33.31 28.35 17.09
C THR A 53 -33.15 29.24 15.86
N GLN A 54 -32.23 28.97 14.95
CA GLN A 54 -32.06 29.71 13.70
C GLN A 54 -33.13 29.35 12.67
N ASN A 55 -33.64 28.12 12.68
CA ASN A 55 -34.52 27.59 11.65
C ASN A 55 -36.01 27.56 12.00
N PHE A 56 -36.37 27.52 13.27
CA PHE A 56 -37.75 27.28 13.71
C PHE A 56 -38.24 28.28 14.77
N THR A 57 -39.55 28.39 14.87
CA THR A 57 -40.29 29.07 15.93
C THR A 57 -41.33 28.12 16.52
N ILE A 58 -41.69 28.33 17.79
CA ILE A 58 -42.69 27.49 18.47
C ILE A 58 -44.06 28.15 18.35
N LYS A 59 -45.06 27.40 17.88
CA LYS A 59 -46.47 27.86 17.82
C LYS A 59 -47.21 27.59 19.11
N THR A 60 -47.01 26.40 19.66
CA THR A 60 -47.58 25.96 20.93
C THR A 60 -46.79 24.76 21.45
N GLN A 61 -46.83 24.55 22.76
CA GLN A 61 -46.27 23.37 23.41
C GLN A 61 -47.24 22.92 24.51
N GLU A 62 -47.55 21.63 24.54
CA GLU A 62 -48.04 20.96 25.74
C GLU A 62 -46.86 20.34 26.47
N ILE A 63 -46.82 20.56 27.79
CA ILE A 63 -45.85 19.91 28.64
C ILE A 63 -46.54 19.37 29.87
N ALA A 64 -46.31 18.10 30.13
CA ALA A 64 -46.85 17.38 31.27
C ALA A 64 -45.71 16.61 31.98
N PRO A 65 -45.96 16.07 33.20
CA PRO A 65 -45.03 15.18 33.91
C PRO A 65 -44.52 14.03 33.03
N SER A 66 -43.46 13.33 33.45
CA SER A 66 -42.72 12.35 32.64
C SER A 66 -43.58 11.21 32.04
N GLU A 67 -44.68 10.82 32.69
CA GLU A 67 -45.59 9.75 32.26
C GLU A 67 -46.78 10.21 31.37
N SER A 68 -46.91 11.52 31.11
CA SER A 68 -48.09 12.13 30.45
C SER A 68 -47.75 12.74 29.08
N PHE A 69 -48.77 13.05 28.27
CA PHE A 69 -48.62 13.57 26.92
C PHE A 69 -47.93 14.93 26.87
N SER A 70 -46.92 15.06 26.00
CA SER A 70 -46.28 16.34 25.68
C SER A 70 -46.04 16.44 24.19
N ALA A 71 -46.21 17.64 23.63
CA ALA A 71 -46.03 17.88 22.20
C ALA A 71 -45.63 19.32 21.91
N VAL A 72 -44.91 19.54 20.82
CA VAL A 72 -44.48 20.85 20.33
C VAL A 72 -44.90 21.00 18.87
N VAL A 73 -45.46 22.16 18.52
CA VAL A 73 -45.67 22.54 17.12
C VAL A 73 -44.63 23.57 16.71
N TRP A 74 -43.81 23.21 15.74
CA TRP A 74 -42.76 24.05 15.17
C TRP A 74 -43.22 24.64 13.83
N GLU A 75 -42.88 25.90 13.58
CA GLU A 75 -43.05 26.57 12.30
C GLU A 75 -41.69 27.07 11.81
N GLY A 76 -41.30 26.68 10.60
CA GLY A 76 -40.03 27.09 10.02
C GLY A 76 -40.00 28.59 9.70
N LYS A 77 -38.88 29.23 10.01
CA LYS A 77 -38.66 30.66 9.86
C LYS A 77 -38.58 31.07 8.39
N ALA A 78 -39.04 32.29 8.10
CA ALA A 78 -38.89 32.87 6.77
C ALA A 78 -37.40 32.99 6.39
N GLY A 79 -37.05 32.60 5.17
CA GLY A 79 -35.68 32.67 4.65
C GLY A 79 -34.82 31.43 4.92
N THR A 80 -35.39 30.37 5.50
CA THR A 80 -34.72 29.06 5.68
C THR A 80 -35.34 28.00 4.77
N ASP A 81 -34.69 26.85 4.64
CA ASP A 81 -35.20 25.70 3.85
C ASP A 81 -36.49 25.09 4.44
N TYR A 82 -36.88 25.54 5.64
CA TYR A 82 -38.07 25.12 6.36
C TYR A 82 -39.18 26.17 6.34
N ALA A 83 -38.98 27.30 5.65
CA ALA A 83 -39.97 28.38 5.62
C ALA A 83 -41.36 27.88 5.21
N SER A 84 -42.38 28.23 6.01
CA SER A 84 -43.79 27.82 5.84
C SER A 84 -44.08 26.33 6.10
N LYS A 85 -43.08 25.53 6.50
CA LYS A 85 -43.30 24.15 6.91
C LYS A 85 -43.69 24.08 8.38
N VAL A 86 -44.58 23.16 8.72
CA VAL A 86 -45.08 22.93 10.07
C VAL A 86 -44.77 21.52 10.52
N PHE A 87 -44.19 21.38 11.70
CA PHE A 87 -43.81 20.10 12.29
C PHE A 87 -44.53 19.91 13.62
N LEU A 88 -45.04 18.71 13.86
CA LEU A 88 -45.62 18.30 15.13
C LEU A 88 -44.74 17.23 15.75
N SER A 89 -44.09 17.56 16.87
CA SER A 89 -43.20 16.65 17.59
C SER A 89 -43.84 16.20 18.89
N MET A 90 -43.89 14.89 19.11
CA MET A 90 -44.44 14.29 20.31
C MET A 90 -43.35 13.64 21.15
N ARG A 91 -43.34 13.96 22.44
CA ARG A 91 -42.39 13.40 23.41
C ARG A 91 -42.80 11.97 23.77
N GLY A 92 -41.82 11.08 23.91
CA GLY A 92 -42.00 9.80 24.61
C GLY A 92 -41.99 9.95 26.14
N THR A 93 -41.78 8.86 26.85
CA THR A 93 -41.67 8.88 28.32
C THR A 93 -40.30 9.42 28.72
N ALA A 94 -40.24 10.29 29.73
CA ALA A 94 -39.08 11.14 29.98
C ALA A 94 -37.99 10.54 30.92
N ASP A 95 -37.99 9.23 31.18
CA ASP A 95 -37.03 8.54 32.05
C ASP A 95 -36.74 7.12 31.53
N GLY A 96 -35.70 6.42 32.01
CA GLY A 96 -35.40 5.01 31.71
C GLY A 96 -36.51 3.98 32.03
N ALA A 97 -37.68 4.46 32.48
CA ALA A 97 -38.95 3.74 32.55
C ALA A 97 -39.68 3.65 31.18
N ASP A 98 -39.22 4.36 30.14
CA ASP A 98 -39.82 4.39 28.79
C ASP A 98 -40.07 2.96 28.25
N LEU A 99 -39.15 2.03 28.53
CA LEU A 99 -39.33 0.62 28.18
C LEU A 99 -40.36 -0.12 29.04
N VAL A 100 -40.44 0.14 30.36
CA VAL A 100 -41.43 -0.55 31.23
C VAL A 100 -42.84 -0.15 30.81
N ASP A 101 -43.02 1.10 30.45
CA ASP A 101 -44.29 1.62 29.94
C ASP A 101 -44.56 1.12 28.52
N ASP A 102 -43.57 1.08 27.62
CA ASP A 102 -43.72 0.48 26.28
C ASP A 102 -43.97 -1.04 26.33
N VAL A 103 -43.33 -1.77 27.24
CA VAL A 103 -43.63 -3.19 27.52
C VAL A 103 -45.04 -3.31 28.12
N GLY A 104 -45.44 -2.37 28.97
CA GLY A 104 -46.80 -2.22 29.47
C GLY A 104 -47.81 -2.02 28.32
N LEU A 105 -47.46 -1.22 27.32
CA LEU A 105 -48.19 -1.04 26.06
C LEU A 105 -48.23 -2.32 25.22
N ALA A 106 -47.17 -3.12 25.16
CA ALA A 106 -47.20 -4.42 24.50
C ALA A 106 -48.20 -5.39 25.18
N ALA A 107 -48.40 -5.25 26.50
CA ALA A 107 -49.33 -6.05 27.29
C ALA A 107 -50.78 -5.50 27.29
N LEU A 108 -50.96 -4.17 27.24
CA LEU A 108 -52.25 -3.45 27.33
C LEU A 108 -52.78 -2.94 25.98
N GLY A 109 -51.96 -2.91 24.94
CA GLY A 109 -52.30 -2.57 23.55
C GLY A 109 -52.58 -1.09 23.23
N VAL A 110 -53.02 -0.29 24.22
CA VAL A 110 -53.52 1.09 24.03
C VAL A 110 -53.10 2.01 25.18
N PRO A 111 -52.43 3.16 24.91
CA PRO A 111 -52.11 4.19 25.91
C PRO A 111 -53.29 5.15 26.09
N TYR A 112 -54.30 4.72 26.86
CA TYR A 112 -55.56 5.47 26.97
C TYR A 112 -55.39 6.90 27.47
N ASP A 113 -54.58 7.13 28.51
CA ASP A 113 -54.41 8.46 29.10
C ASP A 113 -53.73 9.43 28.13
N GLN A 114 -52.61 9.02 27.53
CA GLN A 114 -51.88 9.84 26.56
C GLN A 114 -52.70 10.12 25.30
N LEU A 115 -53.52 9.16 24.83
CA LEU A 115 -54.44 9.40 23.70
C LEU A 115 -55.53 10.41 24.06
N ALA A 116 -56.13 10.32 25.26
CA ALA A 116 -57.14 11.29 25.70
C ALA A 116 -56.54 12.70 25.80
N GLU A 117 -55.35 12.81 26.37
CA GLU A 117 -54.62 14.07 26.52
C GLU A 117 -54.22 14.67 25.17
N MET A 118 -53.71 13.86 24.23
CA MET A 118 -53.40 14.28 22.86
C MET A 118 -54.64 14.84 22.16
N VAL A 119 -55.77 14.15 22.27
CA VAL A 119 -57.03 14.60 21.64
C VAL A 119 -57.54 15.89 22.27
N ASN A 120 -57.52 15.96 23.61
CA ASN A 120 -57.94 17.14 24.34
C ASN A 120 -57.10 18.37 24.00
N TRP A 121 -55.78 18.18 23.95
CA TRP A 121 -54.83 19.21 23.56
C TRP A 121 -55.09 19.67 22.13
N TRP A 122 -55.13 18.76 21.16
CA TRP A 122 -55.30 19.13 19.76
C TRP A 122 -56.60 19.91 19.54
N LEU A 123 -57.72 19.41 20.05
CA LEU A 123 -59.01 20.08 19.96
C LEU A 123 -58.98 21.47 20.62
N ARG A 124 -58.27 21.62 21.74
CA ARG A 124 -58.11 22.91 22.42
C ARG A 124 -57.31 23.91 21.60
N GLU A 125 -56.22 23.46 20.97
CA GLU A 125 -55.34 24.31 20.18
C GLU A 125 -55.94 24.70 18.82
N THR A 126 -56.75 23.82 18.20
CA THR A 126 -57.41 24.09 16.90
C THR A 126 -58.75 24.81 17.02
N THR A 127 -59.35 24.87 18.22
CA THR A 127 -60.62 25.57 18.43
C THR A 127 -60.39 27.07 18.63
N PRO A 128 -61.16 27.96 17.97
CA PRO A 128 -61.02 29.41 18.13
C PRO A 128 -61.14 29.89 19.58
N VAL A 129 -60.43 30.98 19.88
CA VAL A 129 -60.36 31.58 21.22
C VAL A 129 -61.76 31.81 21.79
N GLY A 130 -62.02 31.27 22.99
CA GLY A 130 -63.27 31.49 23.73
C GLY A 130 -64.47 30.69 23.23
N GLN A 131 -64.26 29.70 22.36
CA GLN A 131 -65.26 28.66 22.08
C GLN A 131 -65.04 27.46 23.01
N HIS A 132 -66.14 26.83 23.44
CA HIS A 132 -66.09 25.63 24.29
C HIS A 132 -65.52 24.43 23.52
N VAL A 133 -64.64 23.67 24.18
CA VAL A 133 -63.96 22.50 23.63
C VAL A 133 -64.42 21.26 24.39
N THR A 134 -64.86 20.24 23.65
CA THR A 134 -65.14 18.93 24.23
C THR A 134 -63.85 18.32 24.79
N GLN A 135 -63.91 17.79 26.00
CA GLN A 135 -62.80 17.08 26.63
C GLN A 135 -63.18 15.62 26.87
N LEU A 136 -62.22 14.74 26.69
CA LEU A 136 -62.28 13.32 26.98
C LEU A 136 -61.61 13.06 28.33
N ARG A 137 -62.13 12.08 29.07
CA ARG A 137 -61.41 11.45 30.18
C ARG A 137 -61.41 9.94 30.00
N VAL A 138 -60.40 9.30 30.56
CA VAL A 138 -60.35 7.84 30.65
C VAL A 138 -61.16 7.39 31.85
N SER A 139 -61.93 6.32 31.69
CA SER A 139 -62.70 5.70 32.77
C SER A 139 -62.59 4.18 32.68
N GLY A 140 -62.58 3.50 33.84
CA GLY A 140 -62.39 2.05 33.90
C GLY A 140 -61.55 1.57 35.09
N GLY A 141 -61.19 0.28 35.07
CA GLY A 141 -60.33 -0.38 36.07
C GLY A 141 -60.23 -1.90 35.87
N LEU A 142 -59.16 -2.53 36.40
CA LEU A 142 -58.84 -3.97 36.23
C LEU A 142 -58.67 -4.42 34.76
N GLY A 143 -58.01 -3.61 33.92
CA GLY A 143 -57.70 -3.97 32.52
C GLY A 143 -58.84 -3.72 31.52
N TYR A 144 -59.86 -2.96 31.92
CA TYR A 144 -60.96 -2.52 31.05
C TYR A 144 -61.08 -0.99 31.12
N TYR A 145 -60.57 -0.30 30.10
CA TYR A 145 -60.54 1.15 29.98
C TYR A 145 -61.34 1.61 28.75
N PHE A 146 -61.97 2.78 28.83
CA PHE A 146 -62.70 3.41 27.73
C PHE A 146 -62.69 4.94 27.87
N PHE A 147 -62.98 5.65 26.78
CA PHE A 147 -63.11 7.11 26.79
C PHE A 147 -64.56 7.54 27.06
N GLU A 148 -64.73 8.67 27.73
CA GLU A 148 -66.02 9.35 27.87
C GLU A 148 -65.84 10.87 27.87
N ILE A 149 -66.90 11.62 27.57
CA ILE A 149 -66.86 13.09 27.61
C ILE A 149 -66.79 13.55 29.07
N ASP A 150 -65.76 14.31 29.40
CA ASP A 150 -65.64 14.96 30.69
C ASP A 150 -66.45 16.26 30.74
N ASN A 151 -67.70 16.14 31.18
CA ASN A 151 -68.58 17.28 31.38
C ASN A 151 -68.25 18.11 32.64
N SER A 152 -67.27 17.69 33.45
CA SER A 152 -66.89 18.39 34.69
C SER A 152 -65.91 19.54 34.47
N VAL A 153 -65.25 19.57 33.31
CA VAL A 153 -64.28 20.61 32.94
C VAL A 153 -64.86 21.51 31.85
N ASN A 154 -64.64 22.82 31.98
CA ASN A 154 -65.01 23.80 30.96
C ASN A 154 -63.74 24.40 30.36
N VAL A 155 -63.25 23.79 29.29
CA VAL A 155 -62.05 24.22 28.57
C VAL A 155 -62.47 25.08 27.37
N GLN A 156 -61.77 26.21 27.19
CA GLN A 156 -61.95 27.12 26.07
C GLN A 156 -60.82 26.93 25.07
N GLY A 157 -61.11 27.10 23.78
CA GLY A 157 -60.11 27.04 22.72
C GLY A 157 -59.03 28.09 22.91
N THR A 158 -57.78 27.74 22.64
CA THR A 158 -56.64 28.69 22.65
C THR A 158 -56.43 29.31 21.27
N GLY A 159 -56.92 28.67 20.22
CA GLY A 159 -56.91 29.17 18.85
C GLY A 159 -55.52 29.22 18.18
N HIS A 160 -54.47 28.74 18.83
CA HIS A 160 -53.09 28.84 18.34
C HIS A 160 -52.87 28.14 16.98
N LEU A 161 -53.64 27.08 16.70
CA LEU A 161 -53.50 26.25 15.50
C LEU A 161 -54.70 26.37 14.54
N THR A 162 -55.58 27.36 14.72
CA THR A 162 -56.80 27.52 13.90
C THR A 162 -56.55 27.73 12.41
N ASN A 163 -55.35 28.17 12.02
CA ASN A 163 -54.96 28.39 10.62
C ASN A 163 -54.11 27.26 10.03
N ILE A 164 -53.89 26.17 10.78
CA ILE A 164 -53.12 25.02 10.32
C ILE A 164 -54.06 24.03 9.63
N SER A 165 -53.89 23.87 8.32
CA SER A 165 -54.61 22.87 7.50
C SER A 165 -53.69 21.78 6.93
N HIS A 166 -52.38 21.99 7.06
CA HIS A 166 -51.34 21.07 6.66
C HIS A 166 -50.25 21.00 7.72
N ILE A 167 -49.76 19.80 7.99
CA ILE A 167 -48.56 19.53 8.78
C ILE A 167 -47.61 18.77 7.86
N ASP A 168 -46.45 19.34 7.58
CA ASP A 168 -45.46 18.74 6.71
C ASP A 168 -44.92 17.43 7.30
N SER A 169 -44.72 17.37 8.61
CA SER A 169 -44.31 16.15 9.29
C SER A 169 -44.84 16.03 10.72
N VAL A 170 -45.31 14.84 11.06
CA VAL A 170 -45.59 14.43 12.44
C VAL A 170 -44.48 13.47 12.87
N ASN A 171 -43.78 13.78 13.94
CA ASN A 171 -42.66 12.98 14.41
C ASN A 171 -42.72 12.71 15.91
N GLY A 172 -41.97 11.68 16.33
CA GLY A 172 -41.88 11.30 17.73
C GLY A 172 -40.94 10.12 17.95
N HIS A 173 -40.39 10.09 19.16
CA HIS A 173 -39.52 9.03 19.66
C HIS A 173 -40.32 8.04 20.50
N SER A 174 -40.03 6.73 20.45
CA SER A 174 -40.56 5.76 21.41
C SER A 174 -42.11 5.78 21.45
N LEU A 175 -42.73 5.92 22.63
CA LEU A 175 -44.18 6.18 22.78
C LEU A 175 -44.66 7.43 22.02
N GLY A 176 -43.84 8.47 21.92
CA GLY A 176 -44.14 9.66 21.11
C GLY A 176 -44.32 9.32 19.63
N GLY A 177 -43.58 8.34 19.09
CA GLY A 177 -43.78 7.84 17.73
C GLY A 177 -45.07 7.03 17.56
N TYR A 178 -45.48 6.29 18.59
CA TYR A 178 -46.77 5.59 18.61
C TYR A 178 -47.91 6.62 18.56
N LEU A 179 -47.77 7.71 19.32
CA LEU A 179 -48.73 8.81 19.34
C LEU A 179 -48.73 9.59 18.03
N ALA A 180 -47.57 9.80 17.40
CA ALA A 180 -47.46 10.39 16.05
C ALA A 180 -48.23 9.56 15.02
N THR A 181 -48.10 8.23 15.07
CA THR A 181 -48.87 7.31 14.23
C THR A 181 -50.37 7.42 14.55
N SER A 182 -50.72 7.44 15.84
CA SER A 182 -52.12 7.56 16.30
C SER A 182 -52.74 8.91 15.90
N PHE A 183 -51.95 9.97 15.84
CA PHE A 183 -52.40 11.30 15.48
C PHE A 183 -52.92 11.34 14.04
N GLU A 184 -52.19 10.78 13.08
CA GLU A 184 -52.69 10.70 11.71
C GLU A 184 -53.98 9.87 11.64
N ARG A 185 -54.03 8.75 12.36
CA ARG A 185 -55.20 7.87 12.38
C ARG A 185 -56.47 8.60 12.85
N ILE A 186 -56.33 9.49 13.83
CA ILE A 186 -57.45 10.21 14.46
C ILE A 186 -57.77 11.51 13.71
N PHE A 187 -56.75 12.23 13.21
CA PHE A 187 -56.88 13.59 12.70
C PHE A 187 -56.57 13.78 11.22
N GLY A 188 -56.05 12.77 10.52
CA GLY A 188 -55.60 12.86 9.11
C GLY A 188 -56.71 13.22 8.12
N SER A 189 -57.98 12.96 8.49
CA SER A 189 -59.15 13.41 7.73
C SER A 189 -59.45 14.92 7.90
N ASN A 190 -58.91 15.54 8.94
CA ASN A 190 -59.18 16.92 9.36
C ASN A 190 -57.99 17.86 9.09
N VAL A 191 -56.76 17.35 9.20
CA VAL A 191 -55.52 18.06 8.87
C VAL A 191 -54.70 17.19 7.92
N SER A 192 -54.28 17.75 6.80
CA SER A 192 -53.46 17.01 5.85
C SER A 192 -52.05 16.81 6.42
N ILE A 193 -51.52 15.59 6.34
CA ILE A 193 -50.19 15.24 6.86
C ILE A 193 -49.30 14.81 5.69
N GLY A 194 -48.13 15.46 5.58
CA GLY A 194 -47.16 15.19 4.52
C GLY A 194 -46.42 13.87 4.70
N GLN A 195 -45.88 13.65 5.90
CA GLN A 195 -45.21 12.40 6.29
C GLN A 195 -45.30 12.15 7.80
N ILE A 196 -45.00 10.92 8.22
CA ILE A 196 -44.85 10.53 9.61
C ILE A 196 -43.46 9.93 9.79
N SER A 197 -42.63 10.54 10.63
CA SER A 197 -41.27 10.09 10.90
C SER A 197 -41.15 9.68 12.36
N THR A 198 -41.12 8.39 12.61
CA THR A 198 -41.02 7.85 13.97
C THR A 198 -39.63 7.29 14.21
N PHE A 199 -39.16 7.38 15.45
CA PHE A 199 -37.80 6.95 15.84
C PHE A 199 -37.89 5.99 17.00
N ASN A 200 -37.29 4.82 16.86
CA ASN A 200 -37.37 3.73 17.84
C ASN A 200 -38.80 3.48 18.34
N SER A 201 -39.78 3.60 17.43
CA SER A 201 -41.17 3.65 17.85
C SER A 201 -41.81 2.27 17.93
N ALA A 202 -42.63 2.09 18.98
CA ALA A 202 -43.52 0.96 19.11
C ALA A 202 -44.64 0.98 18.05
N GLY A 203 -44.91 -0.19 17.47
CA GLY A 203 -46.08 -0.39 16.60
C GLY A 203 -47.37 -0.55 17.41
N PHE A 204 -48.46 -0.97 16.77
CA PHE A 204 -49.72 -1.25 17.47
C PHE A 204 -49.80 -2.71 17.94
N GLY A 205 -50.40 -2.97 19.11
CA GLY A 205 -50.49 -4.33 19.66
C GLY A 205 -51.16 -5.34 18.71
N ASN A 206 -50.58 -6.54 18.58
CA ASN A 206 -51.01 -7.58 17.63
C ASN A 206 -52.18 -8.46 18.13
N THR A 207 -52.98 -7.98 19.08
CA THR A 207 -54.00 -8.81 19.74
C THR A 207 -55.40 -8.55 19.18
N SER A 208 -56.20 -9.61 19.06
CA SER A 208 -57.62 -9.53 18.65
C SER A 208 -58.59 -9.40 19.83
N ALA A 209 -58.06 -9.24 21.05
CA ALA A 209 -58.88 -9.03 22.23
C ALA A 209 -59.47 -7.61 22.19
N HIS A 210 -60.80 -7.50 22.23
CA HIS A 210 -61.54 -6.24 22.11
C HIS A 210 -61.00 -5.09 22.99
N PHE A 211 -60.55 -5.37 24.21
CA PHE A 211 -60.05 -4.35 25.16
C PHE A 211 -58.58 -3.92 24.94
N LEU A 212 -57.86 -4.59 24.04
CA LEU A 212 -56.47 -4.30 23.64
C LEU A 212 -56.40 -3.81 22.17
N ASN A 213 -57.55 -3.55 21.55
CA ASN A 213 -57.66 -3.22 20.13
C ASN A 213 -57.66 -1.69 19.91
N ILE A 214 -56.53 -1.18 19.40
CA ILE A 214 -56.36 0.25 19.12
C ILE A 214 -57.40 0.83 18.16
N ASN A 215 -57.93 0.04 17.22
CA ASN A 215 -58.96 0.51 16.30
C ASN A 215 -60.31 0.74 16.97
N GLU A 216 -60.62 -0.02 18.02
CA GLU A 216 -61.81 0.21 18.83
C GLU A 216 -61.67 1.49 19.66
N ALA A 217 -60.48 1.75 20.20
CA ALA A 217 -60.15 3.01 20.86
C ALA A 217 -60.34 4.21 19.90
N PHE A 218 -59.80 4.15 18.68
CA PHE A 218 -59.99 5.21 17.67
C PHE A 218 -61.45 5.40 17.27
N ALA A 219 -62.20 4.31 17.06
CA ALA A 219 -63.63 4.39 16.76
C ALA A 219 -64.43 4.99 17.94
N ASN A 220 -64.06 4.68 19.18
CA ASN A 220 -64.67 5.27 20.37
C ASN A 220 -64.42 6.78 20.46
N ILE A 221 -63.18 7.22 20.24
CA ILE A 221 -62.81 8.66 20.16
C ILE A 221 -63.61 9.35 19.05
N SER A 222 -63.65 8.76 17.85
CA SER A 222 -64.41 9.26 16.70
C SER A 222 -65.89 9.48 17.04
N ASN A 223 -66.54 8.52 17.69
CA ASN A 223 -67.95 8.63 18.10
C ASN A 223 -68.20 9.73 19.14
N LEU A 224 -67.27 9.98 20.06
CA LEU A 224 -67.43 10.96 21.13
C LEU A 224 -67.13 12.39 20.67
N THR A 225 -66.20 12.56 19.73
CA THR A 225 -65.67 13.86 19.29
C THR A 225 -66.24 14.31 17.95
N GLY A 226 -66.76 13.38 17.13
CA GLY A 226 -67.18 13.64 15.76
C GLY A 226 -66.04 13.65 14.73
N LEU A 227 -64.81 13.31 15.13
CA LEU A 227 -63.67 13.15 14.23
C LEU A 227 -63.86 11.95 13.29
N ILE A 228 -63.30 11.99 12.09
CA ILE A 228 -63.43 10.90 11.12
C ILE A 228 -62.17 10.03 11.15
N PHE A 229 -62.30 8.86 11.75
CA PHE A 229 -61.29 7.80 11.75
C PHE A 229 -61.32 7.02 10.43
N ASP A 230 -60.17 6.89 9.76
CA ASP A 230 -60.01 5.98 8.62
C ASP A 230 -59.37 4.65 9.06
N PRO A 231 -60.11 3.52 9.02
CA PRO A 231 -59.56 2.21 9.37
C PRO A 231 -58.55 1.67 8.36
N ALA A 232 -58.51 2.19 7.13
CA ALA A 232 -57.63 1.69 6.07
C ALA A 232 -56.17 2.14 6.24
N PHE A 233 -55.93 3.36 6.77
CA PHE A 233 -54.64 4.02 7.00
C PHE A 233 -53.57 3.87 5.91
N ASN A 234 -53.13 4.99 5.35
CA ASN A 234 -52.05 4.95 4.37
C ASN A 234 -50.68 4.82 5.05
N GLY A 235 -50.26 3.57 5.31
CA GLY A 235 -48.92 3.27 5.82
C GLY A 235 -47.78 3.77 4.93
N GLY A 236 -48.04 4.11 3.66
CA GLY A 236 -47.03 4.71 2.79
C GLY A 236 -46.54 6.10 3.22
N LEU A 237 -47.22 6.77 4.16
CA LEU A 237 -46.78 8.06 4.71
C LEU A 237 -45.80 7.91 5.88
N GLN A 238 -45.72 6.72 6.49
CA GLN A 238 -44.93 6.49 7.70
C GLN A 238 -43.60 5.81 7.39
N THR A 239 -42.54 6.34 7.98
CA THR A 239 -41.24 5.68 8.09
C THR A 239 -40.82 5.63 9.54
N ASN A 240 -40.55 4.42 10.04
CA ASN A 240 -39.95 4.18 11.34
C ASN A 240 -38.45 3.95 11.20
N PHE A 241 -37.66 4.89 11.70
CA PHE A 241 -36.21 4.78 11.81
C PHE A 241 -35.89 4.10 13.14
N PHE A 242 -35.02 3.10 13.13
CA PHE A 242 -34.69 2.37 14.36
C PHE A 242 -33.23 1.96 14.40
N GLY A 243 -32.69 1.80 15.61
CA GLY A 243 -31.38 1.19 15.83
C GLY A 243 -31.32 -0.23 15.27
N GLU A 244 -30.53 -0.47 14.22
CA GLU A 244 -30.50 -1.79 13.59
C GLU A 244 -29.62 -2.80 14.33
N ASN A 245 -28.62 -2.31 15.08
CA ASN A 245 -27.76 -3.11 15.93
C ASN A 245 -28.31 -3.20 17.35
N GLY A 246 -28.01 -4.29 18.05
CA GLY A 246 -28.52 -4.56 19.40
C GLY A 246 -29.91 -5.21 19.40
N PHE A 247 -30.53 -5.30 20.58
CA PHE A 247 -31.84 -5.94 20.76
C PHE A 247 -32.95 -4.92 20.98
N GLU A 248 -33.63 -4.52 19.91
CA GLU A 248 -34.75 -3.58 20.03
C GLU A 248 -36.07 -4.25 20.44
N PHE A 249 -36.54 -4.06 21.68
CA PHE A 249 -37.79 -4.66 22.14
C PHE A 249 -39.03 -4.01 21.51
N THR A 250 -39.01 -2.69 21.31
CA THR A 250 -40.16 -1.85 20.95
C THR A 250 -40.42 -1.87 19.43
N THR A 251 -39.37 -1.94 18.63
CA THR A 251 -39.46 -1.85 17.16
C THR A 251 -39.62 -3.22 16.49
N ASN A 252 -39.48 -4.30 17.25
CA ASN A 252 -39.55 -5.67 16.77
C ASN A 252 -40.98 -6.16 16.47
N VAL A 253 -41.12 -7.01 15.45
CA VAL A 253 -42.42 -7.63 15.07
C VAL A 253 -42.48 -9.05 15.61
N TRP A 254 -43.12 -9.25 16.76
CA TRP A 254 -43.26 -10.56 17.38
C TRP A 254 -44.70 -11.09 17.22
N ARG A 255 -44.83 -12.42 17.00
CA ARG A 255 -46.13 -13.10 16.86
C ARG A 255 -46.20 -14.31 17.77
N PRO A 256 -47.32 -14.54 18.52
CA PRO A 256 -48.56 -13.75 18.58
C PRO A 256 -48.55 -12.61 19.62
N ILE A 257 -47.45 -12.40 20.32
CA ILE A 257 -47.27 -11.40 21.39
C ILE A 257 -46.33 -10.32 20.84
N GLY A 258 -46.63 -9.03 21.02
CA GLY A 258 -45.77 -7.91 20.58
C GLY A 258 -46.46 -6.90 19.67
N PHE A 259 -45.65 -6.10 18.97
CA PHE A 259 -46.10 -4.99 18.13
C PHE A 259 -46.25 -5.37 16.65
N ASN A 260 -47.23 -4.76 16.00
CA ASN A 260 -47.40 -4.72 14.55
C ASN A 260 -46.91 -3.36 14.07
N GLN A 261 -45.69 -3.33 13.55
CA GLN A 261 -45.06 -2.14 12.97
C GLN A 261 -45.84 -1.67 11.74
N ILE A 262 -45.89 -0.34 11.56
CA ILE A 262 -46.67 0.30 10.51
C ILE A 262 -45.76 1.17 9.65
N GLY A 263 -45.98 1.12 8.34
CA GLY A 263 -45.21 1.88 7.35
C GLY A 263 -43.86 1.24 7.01
N GLY A 264 -43.02 2.03 6.35
CA GLY A 264 -41.64 1.65 6.04
C GLY A 264 -40.81 1.55 7.31
N ARG A 265 -39.85 0.64 7.34
CA ARG A 265 -38.85 0.54 8.40
C ARG A 265 -37.46 0.72 7.80
N VAL A 266 -36.66 1.57 8.42
CA VAL A 266 -35.30 1.87 8.00
C VAL A 266 -34.39 1.67 9.20
N GLY A 267 -33.47 0.72 9.09
CA GLY A 267 -32.43 0.50 10.09
C GLY A 267 -31.39 1.61 10.02
N LEU A 268 -30.90 2.03 11.18
CA LEU A 268 -29.81 2.97 11.33
C LEU A 268 -28.73 2.27 12.16
N TYR A 269 -27.54 2.12 11.58
CA TYR A 269 -26.41 1.51 12.29
C TYR A 269 -26.10 2.33 13.54
N GLN A 270 -25.87 1.66 14.66
CA GLN A 270 -25.49 2.30 15.91
C GLN A 270 -24.29 1.61 16.51
N GLU A 271 -23.52 2.39 17.24
CA GLU A 271 -22.24 2.06 17.87
C GLU A 271 -22.39 1.24 19.17
N ASP A 272 -23.49 0.50 19.31
CA ASP A 272 -23.81 -0.27 20.52
C ASP A 272 -23.66 -1.77 20.30
N GLY A 273 -22.77 -2.39 21.10
CA GLY A 273 -22.57 -3.83 21.10
C GLY A 273 -23.78 -4.62 21.65
N LEU A 274 -23.83 -5.91 21.31
CA LEU A 274 -24.78 -6.89 21.87
C LEU A 274 -24.48 -7.15 23.36
N ALA A 275 -24.87 -6.24 24.25
CA ALA A 275 -24.76 -6.49 25.68
C ALA A 275 -25.78 -7.59 26.07
N LEU A 276 -25.26 -8.79 26.41
CA LEU A 276 -26.04 -9.90 26.94
C LEU A 276 -26.64 -9.63 28.34
N ALA A 277 -26.32 -8.47 28.94
CA ALA A 277 -26.89 -8.01 30.19
C ALA A 277 -28.16 -7.20 29.94
N LEU A 278 -29.20 -7.43 30.77
CA LEU A 278 -30.46 -6.70 30.70
C LEU A 278 -30.31 -5.18 30.79
N ASP A 279 -29.20 -4.65 31.31
CA ASP A 279 -28.95 -3.20 31.41
C ASP A 279 -28.45 -2.59 30.09
N GLY A 280 -27.75 -3.38 29.26
CA GLY A 280 -27.17 -2.91 28.01
C GLY A 280 -27.94 -3.28 26.74
N ALA A 281 -29.02 -4.04 26.88
CA ALA A 281 -29.91 -4.38 25.77
C ALA A 281 -30.73 -3.18 25.25
N PHE A 282 -30.52 -1.98 25.79
CA PHE A 282 -31.37 -0.80 25.58
C PHE A 282 -30.62 0.46 25.11
N TYR A 283 -29.30 0.39 24.88
CA TYR A 283 -28.50 1.54 24.44
C TYR A 283 -28.86 2.03 23.03
N ASN A 284 -29.31 1.11 22.16
CA ASN A 284 -29.77 1.41 20.80
C ASN A 284 -31.10 2.21 20.74
N HIS A 285 -31.87 2.21 21.83
CA HIS A 285 -33.18 2.89 21.86
C HIS A 285 -33.05 4.41 22.04
N TYR A 286 -31.88 4.97 22.37
CA TYR A 286 -31.75 6.42 22.63
C TYR A 286 -31.77 7.29 21.36
N MET A 287 -32.50 8.41 21.42
CA MET A 287 -32.66 9.34 20.30
C MET A 287 -31.37 10.06 19.90
N TYR A 288 -30.48 10.34 20.85
CA TYR A 288 -29.31 11.16 20.57
C TYR A 288 -28.37 10.51 19.55
N LYS A 289 -28.10 9.20 19.64
CA LYS A 289 -27.25 8.47 18.70
C LYS A 289 -27.82 8.44 17.28
N LEU A 290 -29.16 8.35 17.16
CA LEU A 290 -29.84 8.45 15.87
C LEU A 290 -29.68 9.86 15.28
N THR A 291 -29.75 10.89 16.13
CA THR A 291 -29.59 12.28 15.71
C THR A 291 -28.16 12.55 15.25
N ASP A 292 -27.16 12.02 15.96
CA ASP A 292 -25.73 12.17 15.63
C ASP A 292 -25.42 11.54 14.25
N LEU A 293 -25.83 10.28 14.02
CA LEU A 293 -25.70 9.61 12.72
C LEU A 293 -26.40 10.37 11.59
N LEU A 294 -27.65 10.78 11.82
CA LEU A 294 -28.43 11.47 10.80
C LEU A 294 -27.88 12.87 10.52
N ALA A 295 -27.23 13.53 11.48
CA ALA A 295 -26.54 14.80 11.27
C ALA A 295 -25.37 14.63 10.29
N LEU A 296 -24.56 13.58 10.48
CA LEU A 296 -23.49 13.22 9.56
C LEU A 296 -24.02 12.81 8.18
N GLY A 297 -25.08 12.00 8.14
CA GLY A 297 -25.77 11.64 6.91
C GLY A 297 -26.33 12.85 6.13
N ASP A 298 -26.92 13.83 6.83
CA ASP A 298 -27.36 15.10 6.25
C ASP A 298 -26.19 15.87 5.64
N ALA A 299 -25.06 15.95 6.34
CA ALA A 299 -23.85 16.58 5.82
C ALA A 299 -23.35 15.89 4.54
N ILE A 300 -23.20 14.56 4.53
CA ILE A 300 -22.75 13.82 3.35
C ILE A 300 -23.74 13.98 2.19
N SER A 301 -25.06 14.00 2.46
CA SER A 301 -26.08 14.18 1.42
C SER A 301 -26.07 15.56 0.75
N LYS A 302 -25.43 16.56 1.36
CA LYS A 302 -25.18 17.87 0.71
C LYS A 302 -24.04 17.78 -0.30
N LEU A 303 -23.09 16.88 -0.10
CA LEU A 303 -22.01 16.63 -1.04
C LEU A 303 -22.51 15.78 -2.22
N ASP A 304 -23.11 14.62 -1.93
CA ASP A 304 -23.64 13.69 -2.93
C ASP A 304 -25.17 13.65 -2.92
N ASN A 305 -25.73 14.14 -4.01
CA ASN A 305 -27.17 14.28 -4.20
C ASN A 305 -27.93 12.93 -4.31
N ASN A 306 -27.22 11.83 -4.54
CA ASN A 306 -27.80 10.49 -4.63
C ASN A 306 -27.52 9.65 -3.39
N PHE A 307 -26.85 10.20 -2.39
CA PHE A 307 -26.48 9.50 -1.17
C PHE A 307 -27.72 9.03 -0.40
N SER A 308 -27.68 7.78 0.05
CA SER A 308 -28.79 7.08 0.68
C SER A 308 -28.46 6.59 2.09
N ILE A 309 -29.49 6.26 2.87
CA ILE A 309 -29.31 5.71 4.22
C ILE A 309 -28.59 4.36 4.20
N ASP A 310 -28.83 3.53 3.18
CA ASP A 310 -28.14 2.24 3.04
C ASP A 310 -26.62 2.46 2.87
N GLN A 311 -26.23 3.42 2.03
CA GLN A 311 -24.82 3.81 1.87
C GLN A 311 -24.25 4.41 3.17
N LEU A 312 -25.02 5.20 3.92
CA LEU A 312 -24.59 5.72 5.23
C LEU A 312 -24.28 4.58 6.21
N ASN A 313 -25.18 3.60 6.34
CA ASN A 313 -24.95 2.45 7.21
C ASN A 313 -23.72 1.64 6.76
N ASP A 314 -23.55 1.43 5.46
CA ASP A 314 -22.40 0.70 4.93
C ASP A 314 -21.07 1.44 5.18
N LEU A 315 -21.05 2.77 5.03
CA LEU A 315 -19.83 3.55 5.31
C LEU A 315 -19.48 3.55 6.79
N ILE A 316 -20.46 3.69 7.68
CA ILE A 316 -20.23 3.66 9.12
C ILE A 316 -19.70 2.28 9.54
N LYS A 317 -20.33 1.19 9.08
CA LYS A 317 -19.84 -0.19 9.33
C LYS A 317 -18.40 -0.41 8.91
N ASN A 318 -17.98 0.26 7.83
CA ASN A 318 -16.65 0.11 7.27
C ASN A 318 -15.67 1.17 7.78
N ALA A 319 -16.10 2.10 8.63
CA ALA A 319 -15.24 3.18 9.12
C ALA A 319 -14.30 2.73 10.23
N SER A 320 -14.71 1.76 11.06
CA SER A 320 -13.92 1.27 12.19
C SER A 320 -14.19 -0.20 12.48
N ASN A 321 -13.18 -0.91 13.01
CA ASN A 321 -13.30 -2.24 13.62
C ASN A 321 -13.46 -2.16 15.15
N GLN A 322 -13.72 -0.95 15.65
CA GLN A 322 -14.19 -0.68 17.00
C GLN A 322 -15.54 -0.01 16.82
N MET A 323 -16.61 -0.77 17.00
CA MET A 323 -17.98 -0.30 16.78
C MET A 323 -18.28 1.05 17.46
N ASP A 324 -17.68 1.33 18.61
CA ASP A 324 -17.85 2.56 19.41
C ASP A 324 -17.17 3.83 18.85
N SER A 325 -16.39 3.72 17.76
CA SER A 325 -15.68 4.83 17.11
C SER A 325 -16.02 5.02 15.64
N SER A 326 -17.05 4.35 15.13
CA SER A 326 -17.40 4.31 13.71
C SER A 326 -17.87 5.67 13.17
N TYR A 327 -18.60 6.44 13.97
CA TYR A 327 -19.15 7.75 13.64
C TYR A 327 -18.03 8.78 13.56
N GLU A 328 -17.16 8.81 14.57
CA GLU A 328 -15.98 9.68 14.64
C GLU A 328 -15.01 9.36 13.51
N SER A 329 -14.73 8.07 13.27
CA SER A 329 -13.82 7.63 12.21
C SER A 329 -14.32 8.06 10.82
N LEU A 330 -15.64 7.94 10.55
CA LEU A 330 -16.19 8.42 9.27
C LEU A 330 -16.13 9.96 9.16
N LEU A 331 -16.46 10.67 10.24
CA LEU A 331 -16.39 12.14 10.28
C LEU A 331 -14.95 12.63 10.05
N ASP A 332 -13.97 12.02 10.72
CA ASP A 332 -12.57 12.39 10.60
C ASP A 332 -11.99 12.00 9.24
N GLY A 333 -12.40 10.87 8.66
CA GLY A 333 -12.06 10.53 7.27
C GLY A 333 -12.54 11.59 6.27
N LEU A 334 -13.78 12.09 6.42
CA LEU A 334 -14.30 13.20 5.61
C LEU A 334 -13.55 14.49 5.86
N ARG A 335 -13.24 14.81 7.12
CA ARG A 335 -12.47 16.00 7.49
C ARG A 335 -11.05 15.95 6.92
N LYS A 336 -10.32 14.84 7.06
CA LYS A 336 -8.98 14.65 6.48
C LYS A 336 -9.01 14.85 4.96
N THR A 337 -10.00 14.26 4.29
CA THR A 337 -10.13 14.36 2.83
C THR A 337 -10.43 15.79 2.37
N ILE A 338 -11.35 16.50 3.03
CA ILE A 338 -11.88 17.80 2.57
C ILE A 338 -11.06 18.99 3.12
N LEU A 339 -10.58 18.90 4.36
CA LEU A 339 -9.89 19.98 5.07
C LEU A 339 -8.35 19.82 5.02
N GLY A 340 -7.86 18.62 4.67
CA GLY A 340 -6.45 18.23 4.72
C GLY A 340 -6.11 17.38 5.96
N GLY A 341 -4.95 16.73 5.94
CA GLY A 341 -4.55 15.75 6.95
C GLY A 341 -4.27 16.29 8.36
N ASP A 342 -4.01 17.60 8.51
CA ASP A 342 -3.70 18.23 9.80
C ASP A 342 -4.97 18.53 10.62
N ILE A 343 -5.65 17.49 11.08
CA ILE A 343 -6.79 17.61 11.99
C ILE A 343 -6.50 17.03 13.36
N VAL A 344 -7.23 17.53 14.37
CA VAL A 344 -7.37 16.83 15.65
C VAL A 344 -8.52 15.85 15.49
N GLU A 345 -8.22 14.57 15.72
CA GLU A 345 -9.23 13.50 15.67
C GLU A 345 -10.29 13.72 16.74
N THR A 346 -11.52 13.37 16.37
CA THR A 346 -12.71 13.50 17.18
C THR A 346 -12.63 12.50 18.33
N VAL A 347 -12.98 12.95 19.53
CA VAL A 347 -12.98 12.10 20.73
C VAL A 347 -14.01 10.99 20.57
N VAL A 348 -13.55 9.74 20.63
CA VAL A 348 -14.37 8.52 20.53
C VAL A 348 -15.36 8.41 21.69
N GLY A 349 -16.62 8.14 21.36
CA GLY A 349 -17.66 7.69 22.28
C GLY A 349 -18.29 8.78 23.15
N ASP A 350 -19.44 8.45 23.74
CA ASP A 350 -20.08 9.30 24.74
C ASP A 350 -19.53 9.00 26.15
N THR A 351 -19.00 10.00 26.87
CA THR A 351 -18.60 9.87 28.29
C THR A 351 -19.79 9.91 29.25
N SER A 352 -21.01 9.57 28.81
CA SER A 352 -22.14 9.53 29.74
C SER A 352 -21.77 8.53 30.84
N ASN A 353 -21.78 8.96 32.10
CA ASN A 353 -21.21 8.18 33.22
C ASN A 353 -22.10 6.97 33.59
N GLY A 354 -22.54 6.18 32.61
CA GLY A 354 -23.57 5.15 32.75
C GLY A 354 -24.95 5.74 33.05
N THR A 355 -25.19 7.00 32.69
CA THR A 355 -26.47 7.69 32.87
C THR A 355 -27.36 7.48 31.63
N PRO A 356 -28.63 7.06 31.79
CA PRO A 356 -29.58 6.89 30.67
C PRO A 356 -29.97 8.17 29.92
N ASP A 357 -29.60 9.34 30.43
CA ASP A 357 -29.97 10.62 29.83
C ASP A 357 -28.83 11.16 28.95
N PRO A 358 -29.14 11.79 27.81
CA PRO A 358 -28.12 12.38 26.95
C PRO A 358 -27.33 13.44 27.73
N GLU A 359 -26.02 13.25 27.88
CA GLU A 359 -25.11 14.27 28.40
C GLU A 359 -24.59 15.10 27.20
N PRO A 360 -25.05 16.34 26.96
CA PRO A 360 -24.62 17.09 25.77
C PRO A 360 -23.11 17.35 25.75
N ALA A 361 -22.47 17.38 26.92
CA ALA A 361 -21.04 17.61 27.06
C ALA A 361 -20.18 16.50 26.43
N SER A 362 -20.67 15.26 26.36
CA SER A 362 -19.90 14.16 25.77
C SER A 362 -19.90 14.19 24.24
N ARG A 363 -20.89 14.85 23.62
CA ARG A 363 -21.08 14.89 22.16
C ARG A 363 -20.70 16.23 21.53
N ILE A 364 -20.18 17.16 22.35
CA ILE A 364 -19.89 18.52 21.89
C ILE A 364 -18.76 18.51 20.88
N ASP A 365 -17.72 17.70 21.10
CA ASP A 365 -16.57 17.57 20.21
C ASP A 365 -16.99 17.09 18.81
N TYR A 366 -17.77 16.01 18.75
CA TYR A 366 -18.36 15.49 17.52
C TYR A 366 -19.14 16.56 16.72
N HIS A 367 -20.05 17.27 17.39
CA HIS A 367 -20.87 18.28 16.71
C HIS A 367 -20.11 19.56 16.34
N ASP A 368 -19.11 19.95 17.13
CA ASP A 368 -18.24 21.07 16.80
C ASP A 368 -17.37 20.74 15.58
N ASN A 369 -16.85 19.52 15.49
CA ASN A 369 -16.09 19.03 14.33
C ASN A 369 -16.97 18.87 13.08
N LEU A 370 -18.21 18.38 13.23
CA LEU A 370 -19.19 18.34 12.14
C LEU A 370 -19.56 19.75 11.67
N LEU A 371 -19.77 20.69 12.60
CA LEU A 371 -20.05 22.09 12.28
C LEU A 371 -18.87 22.75 11.57
N GLN A 372 -17.64 22.46 11.99
CA GLN A 372 -16.42 22.91 11.32
C GLN A 372 -16.41 22.44 9.87
N LEU A 373 -16.63 21.14 9.63
CA LEU A 373 -16.67 20.56 8.29
C LEU A 373 -17.70 21.26 7.39
N ILE A 374 -18.96 21.34 7.80
CA ILE A 374 -20.03 21.91 6.96
C ILE A 374 -19.93 23.43 6.80
N SER A 375 -19.21 24.10 7.70
CA SER A 375 -18.98 25.55 7.64
C SER A 375 -17.75 25.91 6.80
N ASP A 376 -16.90 24.94 6.48
CA ASP A 376 -15.70 25.17 5.69
C ASP A 376 -16.01 25.59 4.25
N GLN A 377 -15.11 26.38 3.67
CA GLN A 377 -15.30 26.89 2.30
C GLN A 377 -15.13 25.79 1.25
N VAL A 378 -14.19 24.86 1.43
CA VAL A 378 -13.97 23.73 0.52
C VAL A 378 -15.21 22.84 0.50
N PHE A 379 -15.74 22.50 1.67
CA PHE A 379 -17.00 21.74 1.76
C PHE A 379 -18.13 22.44 0.99
N LYS A 380 -18.33 23.74 1.22
CA LYS A 380 -19.36 24.55 0.53
C LYS A 380 -19.16 24.57 -0.99
N ASP A 381 -17.93 24.63 -1.44
CA ASP A 381 -17.60 24.64 -2.87
C ASP A 381 -17.86 23.27 -3.52
N LEU A 382 -17.78 22.17 -2.75
CA LEU A 382 -18.06 20.79 -3.19
C LEU A 382 -19.55 20.39 -3.16
N ILE A 383 -20.42 21.16 -2.50
CA ILE A 383 -21.87 20.85 -2.38
C ILE A 383 -22.48 20.53 -3.76
N GLY A 384 -23.07 19.34 -3.89
CA GLY A 384 -23.74 18.87 -5.09
C GLY A 384 -22.85 18.65 -6.31
N ARG A 385 -21.52 18.67 -6.15
CA ARG A 385 -20.54 18.46 -7.23
C ARG A 385 -19.89 17.08 -7.19
N VAL A 386 -19.95 16.37 -6.07
CA VAL A 386 -19.22 15.12 -5.87
C VAL A 386 -20.19 13.95 -5.71
N SER A 387 -19.67 12.75 -5.95
CA SER A 387 -20.32 11.49 -5.62
C SER A 387 -19.44 10.73 -4.64
N ILE A 388 -20.06 10.06 -3.66
CA ILE A 388 -19.37 9.16 -2.76
C ILE A 388 -19.27 7.80 -3.43
N THR A 389 -18.05 7.36 -3.74
CA THR A 389 -17.79 6.08 -4.42
C THR A 389 -17.00 5.13 -3.55
N ALA A 390 -16.92 3.87 -3.97
CA ALA A 390 -16.02 2.91 -3.36
C ALA A 390 -14.55 3.37 -3.48
N PRO A 391 -13.69 2.99 -2.52
CA PRO A 391 -12.24 3.20 -2.62
C PRO A 391 -11.65 2.46 -3.84
N PRO A 392 -10.47 2.87 -4.34
CA PRO A 392 -9.83 2.18 -5.46
C PRO A 392 -9.43 0.75 -5.09
N SER A 393 -9.42 -0.13 -6.10
CA SER A 393 -8.96 -1.51 -5.97
C SER A 393 -7.59 -1.76 -6.61
N SER A 394 -7.01 -0.75 -7.26
CA SER A 394 -5.73 -0.83 -7.96
C SER A 394 -5.01 0.52 -8.03
N THR A 395 -3.70 0.47 -8.22
CA THR A 395 -2.85 1.62 -8.58
C THR A 395 -3.42 2.43 -9.73
N SER A 396 -3.89 1.76 -10.78
CA SER A 396 -4.38 2.41 -12.00
C SER A 396 -5.55 3.38 -11.75
N GLU A 397 -6.41 3.07 -10.77
CA GLU A 397 -7.50 3.96 -10.39
C GLU A 397 -7.00 5.17 -9.59
N ALA A 398 -6.08 4.96 -8.65
CA ALA A 398 -5.50 6.03 -7.83
C ALA A 398 -4.60 6.98 -8.65
N ARG A 399 -4.02 6.51 -9.75
CA ARG A 399 -3.21 7.32 -10.66
C ARG A 399 -4.00 8.29 -11.54
N VAL A 400 -5.32 8.14 -11.65
CA VAL A 400 -6.14 8.98 -12.55
C VAL A 400 -7.28 9.72 -11.84
N ASP A 401 -7.42 9.52 -10.53
CA ASP A 401 -8.44 10.16 -9.71
C ASP A 401 -7.83 10.52 -8.34
N PHE A 402 -7.65 11.82 -8.10
CA PHE A 402 -7.05 12.32 -6.86
C PHE A 402 -7.87 11.97 -5.62
N GLY A 403 -9.20 11.89 -5.71
CA GLY A 403 -10.03 11.51 -4.57
C GLY A 403 -9.90 10.02 -4.22
N LYS A 404 -9.63 9.16 -5.21
CA LYS A 404 -9.25 7.76 -4.98
C LYS A 404 -7.84 7.64 -4.39
N PHE A 405 -6.89 8.45 -4.85
CA PHE A 405 -5.58 8.55 -4.22
C PHE A 405 -5.69 8.93 -2.74
N LEU A 406 -6.46 9.97 -2.40
CA LEU A 406 -6.66 10.39 -1.00
C LEU A 406 -7.31 9.30 -0.14
N SER A 407 -8.16 8.45 -0.74
CA SER A 407 -8.75 7.32 -0.02
C SER A 407 -7.70 6.28 0.38
N LEU A 408 -6.70 6.01 -0.45
CA LEU A 408 -5.56 5.17 -0.08
C LEU A 408 -4.66 5.85 0.95
N TYR A 409 -4.40 7.15 0.77
CA TYR A 409 -3.52 7.90 1.66
C TYR A 409 -4.08 8.02 3.08
N TYR A 410 -5.37 8.32 3.23
CA TYR A 410 -6.04 8.47 4.53
C TYR A 410 -6.78 7.21 5.01
N LEU A 411 -6.70 6.10 4.24
CA LEU A 411 -7.38 4.83 4.52
C LEU A 411 -8.90 4.98 4.76
N THR A 412 -9.59 5.80 3.95
CA THR A 412 -11.03 6.06 4.12
C THR A 412 -11.90 5.00 3.43
N PRO A 413 -13.08 4.64 3.99
CA PRO A 413 -13.99 3.64 3.41
C PRO A 413 -14.74 4.14 2.16
N PHE A 414 -14.39 5.31 1.66
CA PHE A 414 -14.98 5.96 0.51
C PHE A 414 -13.90 6.74 -0.26
N ALA A 415 -14.19 7.03 -1.52
CA ALA A 415 -13.51 8.06 -2.29
C ALA A 415 -14.50 9.16 -2.69
N LEU A 416 -14.02 10.40 -2.76
CA LEU A 416 -14.77 11.50 -3.37
C LEU A 416 -14.46 11.50 -4.87
N HIS A 417 -15.48 11.47 -5.72
CA HIS A 417 -15.30 11.49 -7.16
C HIS A 417 -16.16 12.56 -7.82
N SER A 418 -15.69 13.16 -8.92
CA SER A 418 -16.48 14.08 -9.73
C SER A 418 -15.98 14.15 -11.17
N ASP A 419 -16.92 14.28 -12.11
CA ASP A 419 -16.64 14.67 -13.50
C ASP A 419 -16.48 16.20 -13.69
N ASP A 420 -16.66 17.01 -12.63
CA ASP A 420 -16.49 18.47 -12.68
C ASP A 420 -15.00 18.83 -12.81
N PRO A 421 -14.56 19.53 -13.87
CA PRO A 421 -13.15 19.93 -14.04
C PRO A 421 -12.59 20.81 -12.91
N LEU A 422 -13.44 21.42 -12.08
CA LEU A 422 -13.01 22.19 -10.91
C LEU A 422 -12.78 21.33 -9.66
N PHE A 423 -13.27 20.09 -9.62
CA PHE A 423 -13.22 19.23 -8.45
C PHE A 423 -11.80 19.00 -7.95
N GLU A 424 -10.91 18.53 -8.82
CA GLU A 424 -9.51 18.27 -8.45
C GLU A 424 -8.80 19.54 -7.99
N ALA A 425 -9.10 20.69 -8.60
CA ALA A 425 -8.50 21.96 -8.18
C ALA A 425 -8.99 22.41 -6.79
N ILE A 426 -10.26 22.17 -6.46
CA ILE A 426 -10.84 22.47 -5.14
C ILE A 426 -10.23 21.54 -4.08
N LEU A 427 -10.27 20.24 -4.31
CA LEU A 427 -9.80 19.22 -3.36
C LEU A 427 -8.27 19.23 -3.22
N GLY A 428 -7.57 19.41 -4.34
CA GLY A 428 -6.12 19.58 -4.39
C GLY A 428 -5.65 20.87 -3.73
N GLY A 429 -6.46 21.93 -3.71
CA GLY A 429 -6.18 23.14 -2.95
C GLY A 429 -6.09 22.90 -1.44
N ALA A 430 -6.98 22.05 -0.89
CA ALA A 430 -6.94 21.64 0.52
C ALA A 430 -5.77 20.71 0.84
N ASN A 431 -5.37 19.88 -0.13
CA ASN A 431 -4.31 18.87 -0.02
C ASN A 431 -3.07 19.23 -0.86
N SER A 432 -2.65 20.49 -0.81
CA SER A 432 -1.75 21.07 -1.83
C SER A 432 -0.39 20.39 -2.02
N GLY A 433 0.23 19.88 -0.96
CA GLY A 433 1.48 19.10 -1.06
C GLY A 433 1.25 17.82 -1.83
N LEU A 434 0.37 16.96 -1.31
CA LEU A 434 -0.01 15.69 -1.93
C LEU A 434 -0.48 15.84 -3.38
N TYR A 435 -1.28 16.87 -3.68
CA TYR A 435 -1.76 17.12 -5.03
C TYR A 435 -0.62 17.48 -5.99
N THR A 436 0.38 18.23 -5.52
CA THR A 436 1.54 18.62 -6.34
C THR A 436 2.39 17.39 -6.68
N ASP A 437 2.63 16.52 -5.71
CA ASP A 437 3.44 15.31 -5.90
C ASP A 437 2.69 14.29 -6.76
N TRP A 438 1.39 14.08 -6.49
CA TRP A 438 0.53 13.23 -7.30
C TRP A 438 0.49 13.67 -8.77
N LEU A 439 0.33 14.98 -9.04
CA LEU A 439 0.33 15.49 -10.43
C LEU A 439 1.66 15.24 -11.16
N GLN A 440 2.79 15.23 -10.44
CA GLN A 440 4.09 14.89 -11.02
C GLN A 440 4.12 13.41 -11.42
N ASP A 441 3.64 12.52 -10.55
CA ASP A 441 3.56 11.09 -10.85
C ASP A 441 2.66 10.78 -12.04
N VAL A 442 1.52 11.47 -12.18
CA VAL A 442 0.60 11.30 -13.32
C VAL A 442 1.26 11.65 -14.66
N ALA A 443 2.28 12.52 -14.65
CA ALA A 443 3.01 12.89 -15.86
C ALA A 443 4.07 11.86 -16.29
N LEU A 444 4.42 10.91 -15.42
CA LEU A 444 5.44 9.88 -15.68
C LEU A 444 4.88 8.73 -16.52
N THR A 445 5.69 8.20 -17.43
CA THR A 445 5.42 6.94 -18.12
C THR A 445 5.59 5.74 -17.19
N ASP A 446 5.04 4.58 -17.56
CA ASP A 446 5.14 3.36 -16.75
C ASP A 446 6.61 2.95 -16.51
N ALA A 447 7.47 3.07 -17.53
CA ALA A 447 8.90 2.79 -17.40
C ALA A 447 9.60 3.75 -16.42
N GLN A 448 9.26 5.04 -16.46
CA GLN A 448 9.82 6.02 -15.51
C GLN A 448 9.37 5.78 -14.07
N ARG A 449 8.14 5.29 -13.85
CA ARG A 449 7.69 4.92 -12.51
C ARG A 449 8.37 3.65 -12.01
N ALA A 450 8.52 2.66 -12.88
CA ALA A 450 9.25 1.42 -12.58
C ALA A 450 10.72 1.70 -12.23
N SER A 451 11.33 2.71 -12.87
CA SER A 451 12.70 3.12 -12.58
C SER A 451 12.83 3.95 -11.29
N GLY A 452 11.78 4.17 -10.50
CA GLY A 452 11.85 4.88 -9.20
C GLY A 452 11.75 6.40 -9.26
N LEU A 453 11.15 7.00 -10.31
CA LEU A 453 10.99 8.47 -10.39
C LEU A 453 9.72 9.02 -9.70
N ALA A 454 8.81 8.16 -9.25
CA ALA A 454 7.54 8.57 -8.65
C ALA A 454 7.70 8.92 -7.15
N TYR A 455 6.99 9.93 -6.69
CA TYR A 455 6.89 10.29 -5.27
C TYR A 455 6.12 9.25 -4.46
N PHE A 456 5.03 8.72 -5.04
CA PHE A 456 4.32 7.58 -4.51
C PHE A 456 4.63 6.42 -5.44
N SER A 457 5.42 5.43 -5.03
CA SER A 457 5.76 4.30 -5.90
C SER A 457 4.51 3.47 -6.28
N ASP A 458 4.55 2.76 -7.42
CA ASP A 458 3.46 1.84 -7.77
C ASP A 458 3.36 0.70 -6.72
N GLN A 459 4.48 0.32 -6.10
CA GLN A 459 4.53 -0.65 -4.99
C GLN A 459 3.81 -0.12 -3.74
N TRP A 460 4.10 1.12 -3.31
CA TRP A 460 3.42 1.79 -2.19
C TRP A 460 1.91 1.88 -2.39
N LEU A 461 1.46 2.27 -3.59
CA LEU A 461 0.03 2.37 -3.90
C LEU A 461 -0.68 1.00 -3.89
N ASN A 462 -0.03 -0.05 -4.38
CA ASN A 462 -0.58 -1.41 -4.33
C ASN A 462 -0.72 -1.90 -2.88
N ASP A 463 0.29 -1.67 -2.06
CA ASP A 463 0.28 -2.09 -0.67
C ASP A 463 -0.71 -1.26 0.17
N ARG A 464 -0.85 0.04 -0.10
CA ARG A 464 -1.90 0.87 0.51
C ARG A 464 -3.30 0.41 0.11
N ALA A 465 -3.52 0.01 -1.14
CA ALA A 465 -4.79 -0.56 -1.59
C ALA A 465 -5.08 -1.89 -0.89
N THR A 466 -4.07 -2.74 -0.72
CA THR A 466 -4.17 -4.01 0.00
C THR A 466 -4.49 -3.77 1.47
N LEU A 467 -3.74 -2.88 2.14
CA LEU A 467 -3.99 -2.46 3.52
C LEU A 467 -5.43 -1.97 3.69
N LEU A 468 -5.89 -1.04 2.85
CA LEU A 468 -7.25 -0.51 2.93
C LEU A 468 -8.29 -1.63 2.76
N GLN A 469 -8.14 -2.52 1.79
CA GLN A 469 -9.08 -3.64 1.60
C GLN A 469 -9.16 -4.54 2.84
N GLN A 470 -8.02 -4.85 3.46
CA GLN A 470 -7.97 -5.67 4.68
C GLN A 470 -8.53 -4.92 5.89
N THR A 471 -8.26 -3.62 6.02
CA THR A 471 -8.88 -2.76 7.03
C THR A 471 -10.40 -2.75 6.90
N LEU A 472 -10.94 -2.60 5.68
CA LEU A 472 -12.39 -2.62 5.46
C LEU A 472 -13.01 -3.97 5.80
N ALA A 473 -12.37 -5.08 5.41
CA ALA A 473 -12.84 -6.42 5.74
C ALA A 473 -12.86 -6.66 7.27
N ARG A 474 -11.84 -6.17 7.97
CA ARG A 474 -11.76 -6.19 9.44
C ARG A 474 -12.85 -5.33 10.08
N ASN A 475 -13.08 -4.13 9.55
CA ASN A 475 -14.10 -3.20 10.03
C ASN A 475 -15.50 -3.81 9.88
N THR A 476 -15.83 -4.37 8.71
CA THR A 476 -17.12 -5.07 8.49
C THR A 476 -17.34 -6.22 9.48
N GLY A 477 -16.26 -6.91 9.87
CA GLY A 477 -16.27 -8.03 10.81
C GLY A 477 -16.23 -7.63 12.29
N ASP A 478 -16.01 -6.34 12.61
CA ASP A 478 -15.71 -5.85 13.96
C ASP A 478 -14.65 -6.73 14.66
N SER A 479 -13.55 -6.98 13.94
CA SER A 479 -12.53 -7.97 14.29
C SER A 479 -11.18 -7.30 14.58
N GLU A 480 -10.30 -7.94 15.35
CA GLU A 480 -8.90 -7.49 15.48
C GLU A 480 -8.03 -7.97 14.29
N THR A 481 -8.39 -9.10 13.67
CA THR A 481 -7.71 -9.68 12.51
C THR A 481 -8.53 -9.53 11.23
N ALA A 482 -7.85 -9.48 10.09
CA ALA A 482 -8.49 -9.48 8.79
C ALA A 482 -8.64 -10.92 8.23
N PRO A 483 -9.74 -11.23 7.54
CA PRO A 483 -9.91 -12.55 6.90
C PRO A 483 -8.97 -12.69 5.69
N GLY A 484 -8.18 -13.76 5.63
CA GLY A 484 -7.24 -13.97 4.53
C GLY A 484 -6.37 -15.21 4.74
N ASP A 485 -5.51 -15.55 3.79
CA ASP A 485 -4.61 -16.71 3.87
C ASP A 485 -3.29 -16.38 4.60
N GLY A 486 -3.39 -16.05 5.89
CA GLY A 486 -2.36 -16.35 6.90
C GLY A 486 -0.92 -15.86 6.73
N ASN A 487 -0.61 -14.94 5.81
CA ASN A 487 0.80 -14.63 5.50
C ASN A 487 1.16 -13.14 5.37
N LEU A 488 0.27 -12.23 5.76
CA LEU A 488 0.55 -10.79 5.78
C LEU A 488 0.39 -10.20 7.17
N THR A 489 1.35 -9.37 7.57
CA THR A 489 1.26 -8.52 8.76
C THR A 489 1.40 -7.05 8.34
N PHE A 490 0.48 -6.21 8.79
CA PHE A 490 0.46 -4.78 8.51
C PHE A 490 0.80 -3.97 9.76
N GLU A 491 1.59 -2.92 9.58
CA GLU A 491 1.80 -1.84 10.54
C GLU A 491 1.72 -0.49 9.79
N ASP A 492 0.89 0.44 10.26
CA ASP A 492 0.83 1.80 9.74
C ASP A 492 0.90 2.79 10.90
N LEU A 493 2.06 3.42 11.07
CA LEU A 493 2.33 4.31 12.21
C LEU A 493 1.48 5.59 12.16
N ALA A 494 1.14 6.05 10.96
CA ALA A 494 0.29 7.22 10.76
C ALA A 494 -1.12 7.04 11.35
N THR A 495 -1.70 5.84 11.23
CA THR A 495 -3.02 5.50 11.82
C THR A 495 -2.93 4.63 13.08
N GLN A 496 -1.72 4.30 13.53
CA GLN A 496 -1.45 3.40 14.66
C GLN A 496 -2.08 2.00 14.50
N GLN A 497 -2.31 1.56 13.26
CA GLN A 497 -2.90 0.25 12.98
C GLN A 497 -1.82 -0.83 12.94
N VAL A 498 -2.04 -1.92 13.67
CA VAL A 498 -1.21 -3.13 13.60
C VAL A 498 -2.12 -4.35 13.60
N PHE A 499 -2.03 -5.20 12.58
CA PHE A 499 -2.82 -6.43 12.49
C PHE A 499 -2.26 -7.42 11.46
N SER A 500 -2.70 -8.68 11.52
CA SER A 500 -2.36 -9.72 10.55
C SER A 500 -3.60 -10.26 9.83
N THR A 501 -3.38 -10.89 8.68
CA THR A 501 -4.37 -11.78 8.05
C THR A 501 -4.33 -13.13 8.78
N ASP A 502 -5.45 -13.62 9.31
CA ASP A 502 -5.54 -14.85 10.13
C ASP A 502 -4.67 -14.84 11.43
N ASP A 503 -4.81 -15.89 12.25
CA ASP A 503 -4.00 -16.14 13.45
C ASP A 503 -2.58 -16.60 13.05
N VAL A 504 -1.75 -15.67 12.56
CA VAL A 504 -0.32 -15.93 12.33
C VAL A 504 0.34 -16.25 13.67
N VAL A 505 0.93 -17.45 13.77
CA VAL A 505 1.49 -17.94 15.05
C VAL A 505 2.84 -17.28 15.38
N GLU A 506 3.60 -16.83 14.38
CA GLU A 506 4.90 -16.17 14.53
C GLU A 506 5.13 -15.13 13.41
N VAL A 507 5.32 -13.85 13.79
CA VAL A 507 5.45 -12.69 12.87
C VAL A 507 6.63 -12.83 11.90
N GLU A 508 7.73 -13.45 12.35
CA GLU A 508 8.97 -13.64 11.57
C GLU A 508 8.83 -14.55 10.33
N PHE A 509 7.68 -15.23 10.18
CA PHE A 509 7.36 -16.10 9.04
C PHE A 509 6.19 -15.58 8.20
N SER A 510 5.86 -14.29 8.33
CA SER A 510 4.85 -13.62 7.50
C SER A 510 5.47 -12.42 6.79
N ASN A 511 5.00 -12.11 5.58
CA ASN A 511 5.43 -10.92 4.86
C ASN A 511 4.90 -9.68 5.62
N GLN A 512 5.83 -8.81 6.02
CA GLN A 512 5.59 -7.57 6.71
C GLN A 512 5.36 -6.46 5.69
N ILE A 513 4.26 -5.73 5.81
CA ILE A 513 4.01 -4.49 5.07
C ILE A 513 3.91 -3.37 6.10
N ARG A 514 4.95 -2.54 6.20
CA ARG A 514 5.07 -1.51 7.24
C ARG A 514 5.20 -0.12 6.67
N PHE A 515 4.33 0.77 7.12
CA PHE A 515 4.31 2.17 6.76
C PHE A 515 4.67 3.03 7.96
N GLY A 516 5.72 3.83 7.81
CA GLY A 516 6.12 4.88 8.72
C GLY A 516 5.23 6.11 8.63
N ASP A 517 5.61 7.14 9.37
CA ASP A 517 4.95 8.44 9.41
C ASP A 517 5.90 9.57 9.00
N ASN A 518 5.65 10.81 9.43
CA ASN A 518 6.53 11.95 9.12
C ASN A 518 7.61 12.17 10.21
N GLN A 519 7.87 11.18 11.06
CA GLN A 519 8.87 11.22 12.12
C GLN A 519 9.94 10.16 11.85
N SER A 520 11.12 10.33 12.47
CA SER A 520 12.14 9.27 12.48
C SER A 520 11.60 7.96 13.06
N ASN A 521 11.62 6.92 12.25
CA ASN A 521 11.08 5.59 12.54
C ASN A 521 12.18 4.52 12.57
N HIS A 522 11.84 3.40 13.19
CA HIS A 522 12.65 2.19 13.20
C HIS A 522 11.78 1.06 12.65
N LEU A 523 12.01 0.70 11.39
CA LEU A 523 11.23 -0.32 10.69
C LEU A 523 12.08 -1.57 10.50
N SER A 524 11.48 -2.74 10.77
CA SER A 524 12.14 -4.03 10.61
C SER A 524 11.20 -5.07 10.04
N GLY A 525 11.66 -5.84 9.05
CA GLY A 525 10.99 -7.03 8.55
C GLY A 525 11.38 -8.31 9.30
N GLY A 526 11.03 -9.45 8.72
CA GLY A 526 11.19 -10.82 9.16
C GLY A 526 12.14 -11.65 8.26
N ASN A 527 11.69 -12.84 7.85
CA ASN A 527 12.51 -13.78 7.06
C ASN A 527 11.96 -14.04 5.64
N LEU A 528 10.99 -13.27 5.19
CA LEU A 528 10.37 -13.38 3.87
C LEU A 528 10.49 -12.03 3.15
N GLY A 529 10.07 -11.94 1.89
CA GLY A 529 10.09 -10.67 1.16
C GLY A 529 9.10 -9.66 1.75
N ASP A 530 9.65 -8.68 2.46
CA ASP A 530 8.94 -7.67 3.23
C ASP A 530 8.98 -6.30 2.56
N HIS A 531 7.94 -5.50 2.77
CA HIS A 531 7.84 -4.15 2.22
C HIS A 531 7.82 -3.12 3.35
N LEU A 532 8.83 -2.26 3.38
CA LEU A 532 9.01 -1.23 4.39
C LEU A 532 9.00 0.16 3.73
N TYR A 533 8.22 1.08 4.28
CA TYR A 533 8.09 2.45 3.78
C TYR A 533 8.37 3.42 4.93
N GLY A 534 9.49 4.14 4.92
CA GLY A 534 9.91 5.09 5.95
C GLY A 534 9.00 6.33 6.03
N GLY A 535 8.77 6.96 4.88
CA GLY A 535 7.91 8.14 4.79
C GLY A 535 8.71 9.43 4.94
N GLY A 536 8.61 10.10 6.08
CA GLY A 536 9.38 11.32 6.34
C GLY A 536 10.13 11.23 7.66
N GLY A 537 11.27 11.92 7.77
CA GLY A 537 12.13 11.85 8.95
C GLY A 537 13.38 11.00 8.69
N ASP A 538 14.31 10.95 9.63
CA ASP A 538 15.52 10.13 9.48
C ASP A 538 15.23 8.70 9.97
N ASP A 539 15.07 7.75 9.06
CA ASP A 539 14.61 6.40 9.35
C ASP A 539 15.74 5.37 9.46
N LEU A 540 15.52 4.32 10.26
CA LEU A 540 16.35 3.11 10.28
C LEU A 540 15.52 1.95 9.77
N MET A 541 15.95 1.33 8.67
CA MET A 541 15.25 0.24 8.01
C MET A 541 16.14 -1.00 7.90
N THR A 542 15.59 -2.14 8.29
CA THR A 542 16.22 -3.46 8.16
C THR A 542 15.19 -4.41 7.57
N GLY A 543 15.38 -4.85 6.33
CA GLY A 543 14.51 -5.81 5.67
C GLY A 543 14.48 -7.14 6.44
N GLY A 544 15.66 -7.70 6.70
CA GLY A 544 15.78 -9.00 7.35
C GLY A 544 16.23 -10.00 6.30
N LYS A 545 15.76 -11.24 6.39
CA LYS A 545 16.01 -12.20 5.30
C LYS A 545 14.89 -12.16 4.29
N GLY A 546 15.20 -12.50 3.05
CA GLY A 546 14.25 -12.51 1.97
C GLY A 546 14.68 -11.53 0.90
N ASN A 547 13.80 -11.26 -0.05
CA ASN A 547 14.05 -10.21 -1.03
C ASN A 547 13.13 -9.06 -0.67
N ASP A 548 13.66 -8.07 0.05
CA ASP A 548 12.86 -7.01 0.65
C ASP A 548 12.78 -5.77 -0.25
N TYR A 549 11.70 -5.02 -0.10
CA TYR A 549 11.49 -3.71 -0.74
C TYR A 549 11.48 -2.61 0.32
N LEU A 550 12.43 -1.68 0.25
CA LEU A 550 12.61 -0.62 1.23
C LEU A 550 12.51 0.76 0.54
N GLU A 551 11.55 1.58 0.94
CA GLU A 551 11.39 2.95 0.46
C GLU A 551 11.61 3.96 1.59
N GLY A 552 12.69 4.74 1.58
CA GLY A 552 12.98 5.69 2.67
C GLY A 552 12.10 6.93 2.66
N GLY A 553 11.82 7.46 1.47
CA GLY A 553 11.09 8.72 1.33
C GLY A 553 11.99 9.93 1.57
N SER A 554 11.62 10.80 2.51
CA SER A 554 12.33 12.06 2.76
C SER A 554 13.04 12.07 4.12
N GLY A 555 14.35 12.28 4.12
CA GLY A 555 15.13 12.27 5.35
C GLY A 555 16.56 11.85 5.09
N SER A 556 17.34 11.63 6.15
CA SER A 556 18.63 10.94 6.08
C SER A 556 18.50 9.51 6.58
N ASP A 557 18.19 8.60 5.68
CA ASP A 557 17.78 7.24 6.03
C ASP A 557 18.96 6.27 6.15
N ILE A 558 18.79 5.23 6.94
CA ILE A 558 19.79 4.20 7.18
C ILE A 558 19.20 2.84 6.81
N TYR A 559 19.77 2.21 5.79
CA TYR A 559 19.45 0.85 5.39
C TYR A 559 20.53 -0.09 5.92
N ALA A 560 20.14 -1.04 6.74
CA ALA A 560 21.07 -1.93 7.43
C ALA A 560 20.81 -3.39 7.08
N PHE A 561 21.80 -3.98 6.41
CA PHE A 561 21.82 -5.37 5.94
C PHE A 561 22.97 -6.14 6.59
N VAL A 562 22.79 -7.45 6.75
CA VAL A 562 23.76 -8.41 7.25
C VAL A 562 23.87 -9.62 6.32
N ALA A 563 24.95 -10.39 6.47
CA ALA A 563 25.20 -11.56 5.64
C ALA A 563 24.02 -12.57 5.63
N GLY A 564 23.48 -12.86 4.45
CA GLY A 564 22.36 -13.78 4.23
C GLY A 564 20.98 -13.15 4.35
N ASP A 565 20.90 -11.82 4.19
CA ASP A 565 19.66 -11.08 4.07
C ASP A 565 19.00 -11.33 2.71
N GLY A 566 19.77 -11.52 1.63
CA GLY A 566 19.23 -11.86 0.31
C GLY A 566 19.42 -10.74 -0.72
N ILE A 567 18.39 -10.50 -1.53
CA ILE A 567 18.42 -9.53 -2.64
C ILE A 567 17.37 -8.46 -2.40
N ASP A 568 17.83 -7.31 -1.93
CA ASP A 568 16.98 -6.23 -1.45
C ASP A 568 16.94 -5.08 -2.44
N THR A 569 15.77 -4.45 -2.56
CA THR A 569 15.57 -3.27 -3.40
C THR A 569 15.34 -2.04 -2.52
N ILE A 570 16.07 -0.96 -2.81
CA ILE A 570 15.93 0.35 -2.18
C ILE A 570 15.42 1.36 -3.20
N LEU A 571 14.43 2.14 -2.76
CA LEU A 571 14.03 3.39 -3.40
C LEU A 571 14.16 4.54 -2.39
N ASP A 572 15.05 5.49 -2.65
CA ASP A 572 15.25 6.64 -1.76
C ASP A 572 15.21 7.95 -2.55
N ILE A 573 14.03 8.57 -2.61
CA ILE A 573 13.83 9.82 -3.34
C ILE A 573 14.51 11.03 -2.65
N GLY A 574 14.82 10.92 -1.35
CA GLY A 574 15.54 11.93 -0.59
C GLY A 574 17.03 11.94 -0.90
N GLY A 575 17.59 10.79 -1.28
CA GLY A 575 18.98 10.56 -1.67
C GLY A 575 20.00 10.80 -0.55
N GLN A 576 19.56 11.18 0.65
CA GLN A 576 20.40 11.42 1.82
C GLN A 576 20.35 10.20 2.72
N GLY A 577 21.49 9.82 3.32
CA GLY A 577 21.51 8.65 4.19
C GLY A 577 22.75 7.81 4.00
N LYS A 578 22.61 6.51 4.28
CA LYS A 578 23.66 5.50 4.06
C LYS A 578 23.12 4.08 4.01
N ILE A 579 23.86 3.23 3.31
CA ILE A 579 23.69 1.78 3.34
C ILE A 579 24.81 1.17 4.17
N THR A 580 24.49 0.21 5.04
CA THR A 580 25.47 -0.59 5.78
C THR A 580 25.26 -2.08 5.53
N LEU A 581 26.35 -2.79 5.21
CA LEU A 581 26.40 -4.22 4.95
C LEU A 581 27.35 -4.86 5.99
N ASP A 582 26.87 -5.78 6.82
CA ASP A 582 27.61 -6.32 7.97
C ASP A 582 28.16 -5.24 8.93
N GLY A 583 27.43 -4.13 9.08
CA GLY A 583 27.87 -2.97 9.86
C GLY A 583 29.00 -2.14 9.22
N ILE A 584 29.40 -2.46 7.98
CA ILE A 584 30.33 -1.67 7.16
C ILE A 584 29.52 -0.78 6.24
N GLN A 585 29.75 0.54 6.28
CA GLN A 585 29.08 1.48 5.40
C GLN A 585 29.59 1.35 3.95
N ALA A 586 28.66 1.22 3.00
CA ALA A 586 28.95 1.37 1.58
C ALA A 586 29.21 2.86 1.29
N LYS A 587 30.41 3.20 0.80
CA LYS A 587 30.81 4.60 0.54
C LYS A 587 31.30 4.85 -0.88
N GLY A 588 31.58 3.80 -1.64
CA GLY A 588 32.44 3.91 -2.81
C GLY A 588 33.79 4.57 -2.46
N GLN A 589 34.34 5.40 -3.33
CA GLN A 589 35.67 6.01 -3.19
C GLN A 589 35.89 6.85 -1.92
N THR A 590 34.82 7.35 -1.28
CA THR A 590 34.94 8.32 -0.20
C THR A 590 35.37 7.66 1.11
N GLY A 591 36.63 7.85 1.49
CA GLY A 591 37.16 7.34 2.77
C GLY A 591 37.74 5.92 2.70
N ILE A 592 37.81 5.33 1.50
CA ILE A 592 38.68 4.21 1.16
C ILE A 592 40.00 4.80 0.66
N ASP A 593 41.16 4.23 1.04
CA ASP A 593 42.43 4.60 0.40
C ASP A 593 42.33 4.26 -1.09
N ALA A 594 42.69 5.20 -1.98
CA ALA A 594 42.61 4.99 -3.42
C ALA A 594 43.32 3.69 -3.86
N ASN A 595 44.41 3.30 -3.19
CA ASN A 595 45.15 2.07 -3.51
C ASN A 595 44.44 0.77 -3.09
N GLN A 596 43.33 0.87 -2.37
CA GLN A 596 42.48 -0.25 -1.93
C GLN A 596 41.15 -0.27 -2.69
N TRP A 597 41.02 0.54 -3.75
CA TRP A 597 39.80 0.62 -4.54
C TRP A 597 40.14 0.43 -6.02
N PHE A 598 39.49 -0.55 -6.63
CA PHE A 598 39.72 -0.97 -8.00
C PHE A 598 38.51 -0.58 -8.85
N LYS A 599 38.76 0.04 -10.00
CA LYS A 599 37.76 0.24 -11.06
C LYS A 599 38.03 -0.83 -12.10
N PHE A 600 37.09 -1.76 -12.27
CA PHE A 600 37.21 -2.82 -13.26
C PHE A 600 36.74 -2.33 -14.63
N SER A 601 35.63 -1.62 -14.71
CA SER A 601 35.15 -1.04 -15.96
C SER A 601 34.51 0.32 -15.72
N ASP A 602 33.96 0.94 -16.77
CA ASP A 602 33.18 2.16 -16.63
C ASP A 602 31.89 2.00 -15.82
N ALA A 603 31.45 0.75 -15.60
CA ALA A 603 30.26 0.41 -14.85
C ALA A 603 30.53 -0.37 -13.54
N THR A 604 31.76 -0.83 -13.28
CA THR A 604 32.04 -1.77 -12.18
C THR A 604 33.26 -1.37 -11.34
N TRP A 605 33.12 -1.47 -10.02
CA TRP A 605 34.14 -1.15 -9.03
C TRP A 605 34.16 -2.11 -7.83
N GLN A 606 35.30 -2.22 -7.15
CA GLN A 606 35.41 -2.96 -5.90
C GLN A 606 36.31 -2.28 -4.87
N ASP A 607 35.84 -2.30 -3.62
CA ASP A 607 36.61 -2.00 -2.44
C ASP A 607 37.37 -3.25 -1.98
N ASP A 608 38.69 -3.26 -2.13
CA ASP A 608 39.56 -4.36 -1.73
C ASP A 608 39.58 -4.57 -0.21
N ASN A 609 39.48 -3.48 0.55
CA ASN A 609 39.59 -3.54 2.01
C ASN A 609 38.35 -4.19 2.64
N HIS A 610 37.18 -3.90 2.10
CA HIS A 610 35.90 -4.39 2.64
C HIS A 610 35.24 -5.47 1.79
N LYS A 611 35.76 -5.74 0.59
CA LYS A 611 35.23 -6.68 -0.41
C LYS A 611 33.78 -6.37 -0.81
N ILE A 612 33.47 -5.08 -0.97
CA ILE A 612 32.17 -4.61 -1.52
C ILE A 612 32.37 -4.32 -3.00
N ARG A 613 31.52 -4.89 -3.84
CA ARG A 613 31.48 -4.63 -5.29
C ARG A 613 30.30 -3.72 -5.62
N TYR A 614 30.50 -2.80 -6.56
CA TYR A 614 29.51 -1.84 -7.00
C TYR A 614 29.39 -1.95 -8.52
N GLN A 615 28.16 -2.02 -9.03
CA GLN A 615 27.89 -2.00 -10.46
C GLN A 615 26.76 -1.03 -10.77
N VAL A 616 26.95 -0.19 -11.78
CA VAL A 616 25.95 0.79 -12.23
C VAL A 616 25.41 0.35 -13.58
N GLN A 617 24.15 -0.02 -13.61
CA GLN A 617 23.39 -0.26 -14.83
C GLN A 617 22.64 1.02 -15.22
N THR A 618 22.60 1.34 -16.51
CA THR A 618 21.82 2.48 -17.01
C THR A 618 20.58 1.96 -17.74
N GLU A 619 19.42 2.27 -17.19
CA GLU A 619 18.11 1.85 -17.70
C GLU A 619 17.68 2.66 -18.94
N GLU A 620 16.67 2.16 -19.65
CA GLU A 620 16.02 2.89 -20.74
C GLU A 620 15.48 4.24 -20.23
N GLY A 621 16.00 5.35 -20.79
CA GLY A 621 15.65 6.71 -20.34
C GLY A 621 16.71 7.39 -19.47
N GLY A 622 17.79 6.69 -19.11
CA GLY A 622 18.97 7.25 -18.46
C GLY A 622 18.92 7.27 -16.92
N ALA A 623 17.91 6.65 -16.31
CA ALA A 623 17.95 6.33 -14.88
C ALA A 623 19.07 5.31 -14.63
N GLN A 624 19.67 5.35 -13.45
CA GLN A 624 20.75 4.44 -13.09
C GLN A 624 20.33 3.56 -11.92
N THR A 625 20.59 2.27 -12.03
CA THR A 625 20.43 1.31 -10.95
C THR A 625 21.81 0.98 -10.41
N LEU A 626 22.02 1.16 -9.11
CA LEU A 626 23.27 0.77 -8.44
C LEU A 626 23.06 -0.58 -7.74
N TYR A 627 23.80 -1.60 -8.18
CA TYR A 627 23.92 -2.88 -7.50
C TYR A 627 25.11 -2.83 -6.54
N ILE A 628 24.89 -3.18 -5.27
CA ILE A 628 25.94 -3.27 -4.25
C ILE A 628 25.99 -4.71 -3.75
N LEU A 629 27.10 -5.38 -3.99
CA LEU A 629 27.26 -6.80 -3.72
C LEU A 629 28.27 -7.05 -2.60
N ARG A 630 27.94 -7.95 -1.67
CA ARG A 630 28.85 -8.37 -0.61
C ARG A 630 28.45 -9.75 -0.07
N LYS A 631 29.38 -10.71 -0.08
CA LYS A 631 29.21 -12.06 0.51
C LYS A 631 27.93 -12.81 0.04
N GLY A 632 27.50 -12.54 -1.19
CA GLY A 632 26.31 -13.16 -1.76
C GLY A 632 24.99 -12.47 -1.44
N ASP A 633 24.99 -11.32 -0.76
CA ASP A 633 23.82 -10.44 -0.69
C ASP A 633 23.97 -9.31 -1.71
N VAL A 634 22.82 -8.83 -2.21
CA VAL A 634 22.76 -7.74 -3.17
C VAL A 634 21.75 -6.70 -2.74
N VAL A 635 22.16 -5.44 -2.81
CA VAL A 635 21.29 -4.29 -2.61
C VAL A 635 21.18 -3.54 -3.93
N LYS A 636 19.98 -3.55 -4.53
CA LYS A 636 19.59 -2.83 -5.74
C LYS A 636 19.05 -1.45 -5.35
N VAL A 637 19.77 -0.38 -5.65
CA VAL A 637 19.30 0.99 -5.43
C VAL A 637 18.78 1.57 -6.73
N LEU A 638 17.48 1.77 -6.80
CA LEU A 638 16.80 2.32 -7.99
C LEU A 638 17.03 3.82 -8.11
N ASN A 639 17.13 4.31 -9.35
CA ASN A 639 17.30 5.72 -9.68
C ASN A 639 18.47 6.41 -8.97
N TRP A 640 19.55 5.67 -8.71
CA TRP A 640 20.69 6.16 -7.96
C TRP A 640 21.50 7.19 -8.75
N HIS A 641 21.99 8.22 -8.07
CA HIS A 641 22.95 9.18 -8.59
C HIS A 641 24.19 9.27 -7.70
N SER A 642 25.34 9.51 -8.32
CA SER A 642 26.61 9.68 -7.59
C SER A 642 26.51 10.75 -6.49
N GLY A 643 26.74 10.34 -5.25
CA GLY A 643 26.65 11.14 -4.03
C GLY A 643 25.49 10.73 -3.12
N GLU A 644 24.45 10.10 -3.69
CA GLU A 644 23.29 9.64 -2.93
C GLU A 644 23.67 8.50 -1.98
N LEU A 645 23.00 8.46 -0.83
CA LEU A 645 23.27 7.53 0.28
C LEU A 645 24.74 7.56 0.74
N GLY A 646 25.43 8.68 0.50
CA GLY A 646 26.84 8.86 0.82
C GLY A 646 27.79 8.00 -0.03
N ILE A 647 27.33 7.47 -1.16
CA ILE A 647 28.12 6.63 -2.07
C ILE A 647 28.61 7.49 -3.23
N THR A 648 29.90 7.43 -3.54
CA THR A 648 30.46 8.11 -4.72
C THR A 648 31.47 7.20 -5.38
N LEU A 649 31.39 7.01 -6.70
CA LEU A 649 32.30 6.14 -7.45
C LEU A 649 33.32 7.02 -8.20
N GLY A 650 34.60 6.64 -8.19
CA GLY A 650 35.73 7.36 -8.81
C GLY A 650 36.47 6.57 -9.90
N ASP A 651 37.70 6.99 -10.21
CA ASP A 651 38.50 6.44 -11.32
C ASP A 651 39.49 5.30 -10.93
N GLY A 652 39.67 4.97 -9.63
CA GLY A 652 40.56 3.90 -9.19
C GLY A 652 42.03 4.31 -8.97
N ALA A 653 42.82 3.45 -8.31
CA ALA A 653 44.29 3.55 -8.32
C ALA A 653 44.91 2.74 -9.46
N GLY A 654 45.88 3.32 -10.17
CA GLY A 654 46.67 2.61 -11.17
C GLY A 654 47.59 1.54 -10.56
N SER A 655 47.82 0.44 -11.29
CA SER A 655 48.58 -0.73 -10.84
C SER A 655 50.01 -0.38 -10.38
N GLY A 656 50.50 -1.09 -9.35
CA GLY A 656 51.87 -0.95 -8.84
C GLY A 656 52.97 -1.26 -9.86
N SER A 657 54.22 -0.91 -9.52
CA SER A 657 55.41 -1.18 -10.36
C SER A 657 55.67 -2.69 -10.47
N ALA A 658 55.86 -3.18 -11.69
CA ALA A 658 56.26 -4.55 -11.98
C ALA A 658 57.74 -4.82 -11.65
N ASP A 659 58.07 -6.10 -11.45
CA ASP A 659 59.43 -6.58 -11.20
C ASP A 659 60.21 -6.85 -12.50
N TYR A 660 59.54 -7.37 -13.55
CA TYR A 660 60.09 -7.52 -14.91
C TYR A 660 59.07 -7.14 -15.99
N THR A 661 59.60 -6.81 -17.17
CA THR A 661 58.79 -6.54 -18.37
C THR A 661 59.27 -7.42 -19.51
N TYR A 662 58.35 -7.88 -20.34
CA TYR A 662 58.55 -8.61 -21.59
C TYR A 662 57.81 -7.89 -22.71
N LEU A 663 58.48 -7.65 -23.83
CA LEU A 663 57.88 -6.99 -25.00
C LEU A 663 57.97 -7.93 -26.20
N GLY A 664 56.85 -8.21 -26.84
CA GLY A 664 56.75 -8.97 -28.07
C GLY A 664 57.33 -8.24 -29.28
N ASP A 665 56.98 -8.73 -30.47
CA ASP A 665 57.59 -8.38 -31.75
C ASP A 665 59.12 -8.57 -31.77
N GLN A 666 59.62 -9.57 -31.03
CA GLN A 666 61.05 -9.82 -30.86
C GLN A 666 61.39 -11.29 -31.01
N ARG A 667 62.27 -11.60 -31.95
CA ARG A 667 62.69 -12.98 -32.23
C ARG A 667 64.18 -13.21 -32.16
N ALA A 668 64.56 -14.45 -31.91
CA ALA A 668 65.96 -14.86 -31.98
C ALA A 668 66.55 -14.72 -33.40
N PRO A 669 67.89 -14.58 -33.52
CA PRO A 669 68.56 -14.57 -34.81
C PRO A 669 68.45 -15.94 -35.49
N THR A 670 68.26 -15.93 -36.82
CA THR A 670 68.20 -17.16 -37.62
C THR A 670 69.58 -17.74 -37.91
N THR A 671 69.69 -19.06 -37.93
CA THR A 671 70.86 -19.82 -38.36
C THR A 671 70.47 -20.80 -39.48
N GLY A 672 71.42 -21.22 -40.32
CA GLY A 672 71.18 -22.19 -41.39
C GLY A 672 71.19 -21.60 -42.81
N SER A 673 70.79 -22.42 -43.80
CA SER A 673 70.75 -22.04 -45.22
C SER A 673 69.35 -21.56 -45.63
N PRO A 674 69.22 -20.71 -46.68
CA PRO A 674 67.92 -20.28 -47.19
C PRO A 674 66.99 -21.47 -47.48
N GLY A 675 65.78 -21.46 -46.91
CA GLY A 675 64.80 -22.56 -47.00
C GLY A 675 64.85 -23.60 -45.87
N SER A 676 65.79 -23.48 -44.93
CA SER A 676 65.90 -24.30 -43.71
C SER A 676 66.43 -23.46 -42.53
N LEU A 677 65.99 -22.20 -42.44
CA LEU A 677 66.37 -21.31 -41.35
C LEU A 677 65.74 -21.76 -40.03
N THR A 678 66.52 -21.76 -38.95
CA THR A 678 66.06 -22.06 -37.59
C THR A 678 66.44 -20.94 -36.63
N TYR A 679 65.59 -20.66 -35.65
CA TYR A 679 65.85 -19.65 -34.62
C TYR A 679 66.82 -20.16 -33.55
N ASN A 680 67.75 -19.31 -33.12
CA ASN A 680 68.73 -19.63 -32.09
C ASN A 680 68.39 -18.93 -30.75
N TRP A 681 67.31 -19.37 -30.11
CA TRP A 681 66.85 -18.82 -28.82
C TRP A 681 67.85 -18.98 -27.68
N GLY A 682 68.78 -19.95 -27.77
CA GLY A 682 69.86 -20.09 -26.79
C GLY A 682 70.91 -18.97 -26.83
N ALA A 683 70.85 -18.07 -27.82
CA ALA A 683 71.71 -16.89 -27.89
C ALA A 683 71.07 -15.62 -27.33
N THR A 684 69.81 -15.67 -26.89
CA THR A 684 69.05 -14.50 -26.44
C THR A 684 68.66 -14.61 -24.97
N SER A 685 68.46 -13.46 -24.31
CA SER A 685 67.90 -13.36 -22.96
C SER A 685 67.12 -12.06 -22.77
N TRP A 686 66.04 -12.07 -21.99
CA TRP A 686 65.29 -10.86 -21.68
C TRP A 686 66.06 -9.96 -20.71
N SER A 687 66.09 -8.66 -20.98
CA SER A 687 66.48 -7.65 -19.99
C SER A 687 65.27 -7.14 -19.23
N ALA A 688 65.51 -6.48 -18.08
CA ALA A 688 64.45 -5.98 -17.21
C ALA A 688 63.49 -4.95 -17.85
N ASP A 689 63.88 -4.34 -18.98
CA ASP A 689 63.05 -3.41 -19.75
C ASP A 689 62.26 -4.09 -20.87
N GLY A 690 62.25 -5.43 -20.93
CA GLY A 690 61.55 -6.21 -21.94
C GLY A 690 62.22 -6.27 -23.30
N THR A 691 63.49 -5.88 -23.44
CA THR A 691 64.21 -6.08 -24.69
C THR A 691 64.92 -7.44 -24.73
N LEU A 692 64.87 -8.11 -25.89
CA LEU A 692 65.53 -9.38 -26.12
C LEU A 692 66.98 -9.12 -26.53
N THR A 693 67.92 -9.39 -25.62
CA THR A 693 69.36 -9.25 -25.91
C THR A 693 69.78 -10.14 -27.07
N ASP A 694 70.56 -9.58 -28.01
CA ASP A 694 70.92 -10.22 -29.29
C ASP A 694 69.74 -10.68 -30.17
N GLY A 695 68.52 -10.22 -29.84
CA GLY A 695 67.29 -10.43 -30.61
C GLY A 695 67.17 -9.52 -31.83
N VAL A 696 66.14 -9.77 -32.62
CA VAL A 696 65.76 -8.98 -33.80
C VAL A 696 64.30 -8.60 -33.66
N VAL A 697 64.01 -7.30 -33.72
CA VAL A 697 62.65 -6.78 -33.78
C VAL A 697 62.01 -7.16 -35.12
N GLU A 698 60.81 -7.72 -35.07
CA GLU A 698 60.01 -8.12 -36.21
C GLU A 698 58.54 -7.86 -35.87
N GLU A 699 57.92 -6.90 -36.55
CA GLU A 699 56.53 -6.49 -36.31
C GLU A 699 55.53 -7.58 -36.70
N ASN A 700 54.49 -7.74 -35.89
CA ASN A 700 53.48 -8.79 -35.98
C ASN A 700 54.08 -10.20 -35.88
N PHE A 701 55.09 -10.39 -35.03
CA PHE A 701 55.74 -11.69 -34.88
C PHE A 701 54.99 -12.53 -33.86
N ASN A 702 54.40 -13.64 -34.30
CA ASN A 702 53.81 -14.65 -33.41
C ASN A 702 54.81 -15.11 -32.33
N ASP A 703 54.63 -14.57 -31.15
CA ASP A 703 55.48 -14.72 -30.00
C ASP A 703 55.14 -15.96 -29.19
N VAL A 704 56.13 -16.46 -28.47
CA VAL A 704 55.93 -17.46 -27.41
C VAL A 704 56.73 -16.99 -26.22
N ILE A 705 56.06 -16.28 -25.31
CA ILE A 705 56.65 -15.63 -24.15
C ILE A 705 56.13 -16.34 -22.90
N TYR A 706 57.07 -16.69 -22.04
CA TYR A 706 56.78 -17.16 -20.70
C TYR A 706 57.46 -16.22 -19.73
N GLY A 707 56.73 -15.81 -18.70
CA GLY A 707 57.22 -15.10 -17.54
C GLY A 707 58.32 -15.86 -16.82
N ASP A 708 58.79 -15.28 -15.74
CA ASP A 708 59.92 -15.76 -14.97
C ASP A 708 59.51 -16.98 -14.08
N TYR A 709 60.46 -17.72 -13.51
CA TYR A 709 60.18 -18.77 -12.50
C TYR A 709 61.19 -18.69 -11.36
N HIS A 710 61.68 -17.49 -11.06
CA HIS A 710 62.68 -17.22 -10.04
C HIS A 710 62.06 -17.31 -8.65
N ASN A 711 60.81 -16.86 -8.47
CA ASN A 711 59.97 -17.08 -7.29
C ASN A 711 58.47 -17.09 -7.65
N ALA A 712 57.67 -17.81 -6.88
CA ALA A 712 56.22 -17.99 -7.15
C ALA A 712 55.35 -16.76 -6.81
N ASN A 713 55.95 -15.59 -6.60
CA ASN A 713 55.26 -14.35 -6.23
C ASN A 713 55.76 -13.15 -7.06
N ASP A 714 56.53 -13.40 -8.13
CA ASP A 714 57.12 -12.34 -8.92
C ASP A 714 56.02 -11.66 -9.75
N LYS A 715 56.20 -10.38 -10.12
CA LYS A 715 55.16 -9.63 -10.86
C LYS A 715 55.68 -9.23 -12.22
N ASP A 716 55.21 -9.90 -13.24
CA ASP A 716 55.64 -9.71 -14.61
C ASP A 716 54.66 -8.78 -15.36
N VAL A 717 55.20 -8.02 -16.31
CA VAL A 717 54.41 -7.31 -17.33
C VAL A 717 54.76 -7.89 -18.68
N ILE A 718 53.81 -8.52 -19.36
CA ILE A 718 53.97 -9.10 -20.69
C ILE A 718 53.12 -8.30 -21.67
N ASN A 719 53.72 -7.79 -22.75
CA ASN A 719 52.98 -7.15 -23.85
C ASN A 719 53.32 -7.89 -25.15
N GLY A 720 52.37 -8.61 -25.75
CA GLY A 720 52.56 -9.36 -27.01
C GLY A 720 52.69 -8.45 -28.24
N LEU A 721 52.02 -7.30 -28.20
CA LEU A 721 51.98 -6.28 -29.26
C LEU A 721 51.21 -6.73 -30.50
N GLY A 722 51.80 -7.54 -31.37
CA GLY A 722 51.14 -7.92 -32.62
C GLY A 722 51.56 -9.30 -33.09
N GLY A 723 50.66 -10.01 -33.76
CA GLY A 723 50.86 -11.40 -34.12
C GLY A 723 49.90 -12.30 -33.36
N ASN A 724 49.87 -13.58 -33.70
CA ASN A 724 49.08 -14.57 -32.96
C ASN A 724 50.00 -15.28 -31.97
N ASP A 725 49.98 -14.80 -30.73
CA ASP A 725 50.97 -15.00 -29.69
C ASP A 725 50.56 -16.08 -28.68
N ALA A 726 51.53 -16.66 -27.98
CA ALA A 726 51.30 -17.48 -26.79
C ALA A 726 52.02 -16.85 -25.60
N LEU A 727 51.25 -16.36 -24.62
CA LEU A 727 51.75 -15.60 -23.48
C LEU A 727 51.39 -16.32 -22.17
N ASP A 728 52.35 -16.50 -21.27
CA ASP A 728 52.15 -17.21 -20.00
C ASP A 728 52.82 -16.45 -18.85
N GLY A 729 52.04 -15.91 -17.89
CA GLY A 729 52.56 -15.20 -16.70
C GLY A 729 53.26 -16.11 -15.70
N ARG A 730 52.79 -17.35 -15.60
CA ARG A 730 53.22 -18.45 -14.72
C ARG A 730 52.82 -18.31 -13.28
N GLY A 731 53.41 -17.42 -12.50
CA GLY A 731 53.27 -17.48 -11.06
C GLY A 731 53.61 -16.17 -10.39
N GLY A 732 52.67 -15.67 -9.60
CA GLY A 732 52.69 -14.35 -9.02
C GLY A 732 51.51 -13.53 -9.51
N ASN A 733 51.58 -12.21 -9.43
CA ASN A 733 50.46 -11.35 -9.84
C ASN A 733 50.91 -10.54 -11.05
N ASP A 734 50.57 -11.04 -12.22
CA ASP A 734 51.10 -10.62 -13.49
C ASP A 734 50.15 -9.67 -14.21
N ARG A 735 50.68 -8.90 -15.14
CA ARG A 735 49.93 -8.08 -16.09
C ARG A 735 50.25 -8.53 -17.49
N ILE A 736 49.25 -8.98 -18.23
CA ILE A 736 49.42 -9.49 -19.59
C ILE A 736 48.54 -8.70 -20.55
N ASP A 737 49.08 -8.32 -21.69
CA ASP A 737 48.40 -7.65 -22.80
C ASP A 737 48.77 -8.41 -24.07
N GLY A 738 47.80 -9.08 -24.71
CA GLY A 738 47.99 -9.84 -25.96
C GLY A 738 48.35 -8.91 -27.11
N GLY A 739 47.55 -7.86 -27.29
CA GLY A 739 47.78 -6.84 -28.28
C GLY A 739 46.91 -7.06 -29.51
N ALA A 740 47.50 -7.19 -30.71
CA ALA A 740 46.76 -7.33 -31.95
C ALA A 740 47.02 -8.68 -32.63
N GLY A 741 45.99 -9.49 -32.78
CA GLY A 741 46.06 -10.83 -33.38
C GLY A 741 45.16 -11.79 -32.62
N ASP A 742 45.13 -13.05 -33.04
CA ASP A 742 44.43 -14.07 -32.27
C ASP A 742 45.42 -14.73 -31.29
N ASP A 743 45.28 -14.49 -29.99
CA ASP A 743 46.25 -14.87 -28.97
C ASP A 743 45.80 -16.05 -28.09
N LEU A 744 46.78 -16.75 -27.52
CA LEU A 744 46.57 -17.75 -26.46
C LEU A 744 47.27 -17.28 -25.20
N ILE A 745 46.51 -16.97 -24.16
CA ILE A 745 47.03 -16.36 -22.93
C ILE A 745 46.78 -17.28 -21.74
N GLY A 746 47.79 -17.50 -20.91
CA GLY A 746 47.69 -18.13 -19.61
C GLY A 746 48.16 -17.17 -18.51
N GLY A 747 47.32 -16.89 -17.52
CA GLY A 747 47.74 -16.06 -16.37
C GLY A 747 48.75 -16.81 -15.51
N GLY A 748 48.33 -17.98 -15.02
CA GLY A 748 49.17 -18.86 -14.24
C GLY A 748 48.60 -19.04 -12.84
N ALA A 749 49.43 -18.83 -11.82
CA ALA A 749 49.01 -18.92 -10.43
C ALA A 749 49.17 -17.56 -9.75
N GLY A 750 48.13 -17.06 -9.09
CA GLY A 750 48.10 -15.78 -8.40
C GLY A 750 46.99 -14.90 -8.93
N SER A 751 47.00 -13.61 -8.60
CA SER A 751 45.94 -12.69 -9.06
C SER A 751 46.45 -11.84 -10.20
N ASP A 752 46.05 -12.19 -11.41
CA ASP A 752 46.54 -11.64 -12.65
C ASP A 752 45.59 -10.57 -13.22
N THR A 753 46.13 -9.70 -14.08
CA THR A 753 45.36 -8.74 -14.87
C THR A 753 45.67 -8.94 -16.35
N ILE A 754 44.70 -9.37 -17.12
CA ILE A 754 44.88 -9.82 -18.50
C ILE A 754 44.00 -9.01 -19.44
N HIS A 755 44.59 -8.55 -20.55
CA HIS A 755 43.90 -7.99 -21.70
C HIS A 755 44.20 -8.88 -22.91
N GLY A 756 43.16 -9.37 -23.60
CA GLY A 756 43.28 -10.07 -24.88
C GLY A 756 43.75 -9.08 -25.95
N GLY A 757 42.95 -8.03 -26.17
CA GLY A 757 43.30 -6.91 -27.03
C GLY A 757 42.38 -6.88 -28.25
N THR A 758 42.93 -6.96 -29.46
CA THR A 758 42.13 -6.98 -30.70
C THR A 758 42.38 -8.25 -31.47
N GLY A 759 41.33 -8.94 -31.90
CA GLY A 759 41.42 -10.26 -32.52
C GLY A 759 40.67 -11.28 -31.66
N ASN A 760 40.60 -12.55 -32.06
CA ASN A 760 39.88 -13.54 -31.24
C ASN A 760 40.88 -14.25 -30.32
N ASP A 761 40.72 -14.10 -29.03
CA ASP A 761 41.67 -14.57 -28.04
C ASP A 761 41.13 -15.76 -27.23
N GLU A 762 42.01 -16.65 -26.79
CA GLU A 762 41.70 -17.69 -25.81
C GLU A 762 42.51 -17.44 -24.54
N ILE A 763 41.83 -17.09 -23.46
CA ILE A 763 42.41 -16.68 -22.19
C ILE A 763 42.07 -17.69 -21.11
N LEU A 764 43.11 -18.25 -20.49
CA LEU A 764 43.05 -19.19 -19.37
C LEU A 764 43.70 -18.54 -18.15
N SER A 765 42.97 -17.77 -17.35
CA SER A 765 43.63 -16.94 -16.33
C SER A 765 44.27 -17.77 -15.22
N ALA A 766 43.57 -18.77 -14.67
CA ALA A 766 44.12 -19.59 -13.57
C ALA A 766 45.05 -20.76 -13.98
N THR A 767 45.57 -20.79 -15.22
CA THR A 767 46.56 -21.82 -15.61
C THR A 767 47.59 -21.34 -16.63
N GLY A 768 48.77 -21.97 -16.60
CA GLY A 768 49.83 -21.70 -17.56
C GLY A 768 49.65 -22.41 -18.90
N LEU A 769 50.62 -22.21 -19.79
CA LEU A 769 50.68 -22.77 -21.14
C LEU A 769 51.75 -23.87 -21.28
N SER A 770 51.68 -24.60 -22.38
CA SER A 770 52.68 -25.58 -22.82
C SER A 770 53.07 -25.44 -24.30
N ALA A 771 52.74 -24.31 -24.92
CA ALA A 771 53.12 -23.96 -26.29
C ALA A 771 54.64 -24.01 -26.48
N PRO A 772 55.18 -24.84 -27.40
CA PRO A 772 56.62 -24.93 -27.59
C PRO A 772 57.15 -23.68 -28.31
N GLN A 773 58.38 -23.28 -27.94
CA GLN A 773 59.06 -22.17 -28.60
C GLN A 773 59.29 -22.46 -30.09
N ARG A 774 59.13 -21.44 -30.93
CA ARG A 774 59.18 -21.53 -32.40
C ARG A 774 60.56 -21.96 -32.90
N THR A 775 60.62 -22.91 -33.83
CA THR A 775 61.90 -23.46 -34.30
C THR A 775 62.40 -22.80 -35.58
N GLY A 776 61.52 -22.28 -36.43
CA GLY A 776 61.88 -21.57 -37.65
C GLY A 776 60.80 -20.63 -38.20
N PRO A 777 61.14 -19.81 -39.23
CA PRO A 777 60.26 -18.73 -39.70
C PRO A 777 58.98 -19.17 -40.40
N ASN A 778 58.87 -20.42 -40.86
CA ASN A 778 57.68 -20.92 -41.56
C ASN A 778 56.84 -21.88 -40.70
N ASP A 779 57.13 -21.96 -39.40
CA ASP A 779 56.36 -22.78 -38.48
C ASP A 779 54.95 -22.20 -38.38
N ILE A 780 53.96 -23.05 -38.68
CA ILE A 780 52.54 -22.78 -38.50
C ILE A 780 51.97 -24.06 -37.91
N TRP A 781 51.27 -23.94 -36.79
CA TRP A 781 50.64 -25.09 -36.17
C TRP A 781 49.62 -25.73 -37.12
N GLN A 782 49.48 -27.05 -37.09
CA GLN A 782 48.58 -27.78 -37.98
C GLN A 782 47.58 -28.60 -37.18
N PRO A 783 46.27 -28.48 -37.47
CA PRO A 783 45.25 -29.23 -36.75
C PRO A 783 45.31 -30.74 -37.07
N PRO A 784 44.83 -31.59 -36.15
CA PRO A 784 44.54 -32.98 -36.47
C PRO A 784 43.57 -33.11 -37.65
N SER A 785 43.67 -34.19 -38.41
CA SER A 785 42.84 -34.39 -39.61
C SER A 785 41.34 -34.39 -39.29
N GLY A 786 40.56 -33.61 -40.05
CA GLY A 786 39.11 -33.52 -39.91
C GLY A 786 38.62 -32.60 -38.79
N LYS A 787 39.49 -31.73 -38.26
CA LYS A 787 39.16 -30.69 -37.29
C LYS A 787 39.08 -29.32 -37.95
N THR A 788 38.28 -28.43 -37.37
CA THR A 788 38.16 -27.03 -37.80
C THR A 788 38.92 -26.15 -36.82
N VAL A 789 39.89 -25.38 -37.31
CA VAL A 789 40.63 -24.40 -36.50
C VAL A 789 39.73 -23.20 -36.23
N TRP A 790 39.74 -22.73 -34.99
CA TRP A 790 39.15 -21.45 -34.63
C TRP A 790 40.24 -20.38 -34.69
N ILE A 791 41.25 -20.49 -33.81
CA ILE A 791 42.43 -19.63 -33.80
C ILE A 791 43.72 -20.46 -33.82
N GLN A 792 44.81 -19.91 -34.34
CA GLN A 792 46.11 -20.58 -34.35
C GLN A 792 47.29 -19.61 -34.41
N GLY A 793 48.36 -19.99 -33.72
CA GLY A 793 49.66 -19.35 -33.83
C GLY A 793 50.68 -20.20 -34.59
N SER A 794 51.96 -19.88 -34.37
CA SER A 794 53.07 -20.60 -35.03
C SER A 794 53.28 -22.02 -34.50
N THR A 795 52.99 -22.25 -33.22
CA THR A 795 53.25 -23.53 -32.54
C THR A 795 52.10 -24.04 -31.68
N TRP A 796 50.99 -23.31 -31.62
CA TRP A 796 49.79 -23.60 -30.85
C TRP A 796 48.54 -23.38 -31.72
N GLY A 797 47.40 -23.90 -31.29
CA GLY A 797 46.11 -23.60 -31.92
C GLY A 797 44.91 -24.20 -31.20
N VAL A 798 43.76 -23.57 -31.38
CA VAL A 798 42.48 -23.97 -30.80
C VAL A 798 41.57 -24.48 -31.91
N TYR A 799 40.96 -25.65 -31.70
CA TYR A 799 40.16 -26.29 -32.74
C TYR A 799 38.94 -27.01 -32.18
N ASN A 800 37.90 -27.07 -33.01
CA ASN A 800 36.65 -27.74 -32.71
C ASN A 800 36.70 -29.24 -33.05
N ASN A 801 36.18 -30.06 -32.13
CA ASN A 801 35.98 -31.49 -32.32
C ASN A 801 34.64 -31.80 -33.02
N VAL A 802 34.42 -33.06 -33.41
CA VAL A 802 33.21 -33.50 -34.16
C VAL A 802 31.93 -33.41 -33.30
N ASN A 803 32.09 -33.35 -31.98
CA ASN A 803 31.07 -33.15 -30.97
C ASN A 803 30.99 -31.68 -30.49
N ASN A 804 31.58 -30.72 -31.21
CA ASN A 804 31.63 -29.30 -30.87
C ASN A 804 32.30 -28.94 -29.54
N THR A 805 33.15 -29.81 -28.97
CA THR A 805 34.04 -29.42 -27.86
C THR A 805 35.32 -28.81 -28.41
N GLN A 806 35.82 -27.75 -27.80
CA GLN A 806 37.10 -27.15 -28.17
C GLN A 806 38.29 -27.94 -27.58
N THR A 807 39.47 -27.81 -28.20
CA THR A 807 40.73 -28.32 -27.67
C THR A 807 41.82 -27.31 -27.94
N ILE A 808 42.53 -26.94 -26.88
CA ILE A 808 43.59 -25.94 -26.88
C ILE A 808 44.93 -26.66 -26.99
N SER A 809 45.46 -26.75 -28.21
CA SER A 809 46.80 -27.31 -28.42
C SER A 809 47.84 -26.25 -28.07
N GLY A 810 48.43 -26.35 -26.88
CA GLY A 810 49.34 -25.34 -26.35
C GLY A 810 48.92 -24.85 -24.97
N GLY A 811 47.71 -25.20 -24.50
CA GLY A 811 47.32 -24.98 -23.11
C GLY A 811 48.12 -25.87 -22.15
N GLY A 812 48.26 -25.44 -20.90
CA GLY A 812 49.03 -26.13 -19.88
C GLY A 812 48.19 -27.06 -19.03
N SER A 813 48.34 -26.93 -17.70
CA SER A 813 47.67 -27.80 -16.73
C SER A 813 46.15 -27.57 -16.74
N LEU A 814 45.37 -28.59 -16.38
CA LEU A 814 43.94 -28.44 -16.07
C LEU A 814 43.70 -28.16 -14.58
N THR A 815 44.76 -27.85 -13.83
CA THR A 815 44.64 -27.46 -12.41
C THR A 815 44.49 -25.96 -12.38
N LEU A 816 43.34 -25.49 -11.90
CA LEU A 816 43.05 -24.09 -11.66
C LEU A 816 43.58 -23.72 -10.27
N ASP A 817 44.06 -22.49 -10.13
CA ASP A 817 44.30 -21.90 -8.82
C ASP A 817 42.97 -21.47 -8.15
N ASN A 818 43.04 -20.79 -7.00
CA ASN A 818 41.84 -20.26 -6.34
C ASN A 818 42.02 -18.77 -6.00
N THR A 819 42.83 -18.07 -6.79
CA THR A 819 43.10 -16.64 -6.59
C THR A 819 42.28 -15.84 -7.59
N PRO A 820 41.77 -14.66 -7.20
CA PRO A 820 40.91 -13.88 -8.09
C PRO A 820 41.72 -13.20 -9.20
N ASP A 821 41.25 -13.28 -10.42
CA ASP A 821 41.81 -12.67 -11.62
C ASP A 821 40.92 -11.54 -12.18
N VAL A 822 41.52 -10.69 -13.02
CA VAL A 822 40.82 -9.66 -13.79
C VAL A 822 41.14 -9.83 -15.26
N VAL A 823 40.14 -10.10 -16.09
CA VAL A 823 40.32 -10.41 -17.50
C VAL A 823 39.40 -9.56 -18.37
N TYR A 824 39.97 -8.99 -19.44
CA TYR A 824 39.27 -8.31 -20.50
C TYR A 824 39.58 -9.01 -21.83
N GLY A 825 38.55 -9.45 -22.55
CA GLY A 825 38.67 -9.89 -23.94
C GLY A 825 39.00 -8.72 -24.87
N ASP A 826 38.36 -7.58 -24.59
CA ASP A 826 38.43 -6.33 -25.36
C ASP A 826 37.64 -6.42 -26.68
N ALA A 827 38.27 -6.56 -27.85
CA ALA A 827 37.53 -6.56 -29.13
C ALA A 827 37.83 -7.82 -29.94
N GLY A 828 36.85 -8.68 -30.12
CA GLY A 828 37.06 -10.02 -30.62
C GLY A 828 35.91 -10.94 -30.30
N ASN A 829 35.86 -12.14 -30.89
CA ASN A 829 35.04 -13.20 -30.28
C ASN A 829 35.99 -13.98 -29.40
N ASP A 830 35.99 -13.70 -28.11
CA ASP A 830 36.99 -14.19 -27.17
C ASP A 830 36.47 -15.37 -26.35
N GLY A 831 37.39 -16.24 -25.92
CA GLY A 831 37.13 -17.36 -25.03
C GLY A 831 37.85 -17.14 -23.71
N ILE A 832 37.12 -16.98 -22.61
CA ILE A 832 37.69 -16.63 -21.31
C ILE A 832 37.31 -17.68 -20.26
N THR A 833 38.31 -18.17 -19.53
CA THR A 833 38.11 -19.06 -18.36
C THR A 833 38.84 -18.49 -17.13
N GLY A 834 38.08 -18.17 -16.08
CA GLY A 834 38.55 -17.58 -14.81
C GLY A 834 39.33 -18.57 -13.95
N GLY A 835 38.69 -19.38 -13.12
CA GLY A 835 39.44 -20.22 -12.19
C GLY A 835 38.61 -20.86 -11.09
N HIS A 836 39.16 -20.93 -9.88
CA HIS A 836 38.37 -21.17 -8.66
C HIS A 836 38.38 -19.93 -7.74
N GLY A 837 38.84 -18.78 -8.26
CA GLY A 837 38.90 -17.50 -7.56
C GLY A 837 37.56 -16.77 -7.60
N ASP A 838 37.47 -15.59 -6.98
CA ASP A 838 36.32 -14.70 -7.22
C ASP A 838 36.72 -13.74 -8.36
N ASP A 839 36.51 -14.16 -9.61
CA ASP A 839 37.10 -13.55 -10.80
C ASP A 839 36.25 -12.39 -11.37
N TYR A 840 36.88 -11.53 -12.16
CA TYR A 840 36.22 -10.53 -13.01
C TYR A 840 36.54 -10.84 -14.48
N LEU A 841 35.53 -11.16 -15.26
CA LEU A 841 35.65 -11.47 -16.68
C LEU A 841 34.77 -10.51 -17.49
N ASP A 842 35.35 -9.82 -18.46
CA ASP A 842 34.68 -8.88 -19.35
C ASP A 842 34.97 -9.28 -20.79
N GLY A 843 33.94 -9.69 -21.55
CA GLY A 843 34.08 -10.08 -22.95
C GLY A 843 34.44 -8.87 -23.80
N GLY A 844 33.64 -7.82 -23.68
CA GLY A 844 33.87 -6.55 -24.34
C GLY A 844 32.98 -6.39 -25.55
N ALA A 845 33.55 -6.43 -26.75
CA ALA A 845 32.81 -6.25 -28.00
C ALA A 845 32.94 -7.45 -28.93
N ASP A 846 31.85 -7.75 -29.65
CA ASP A 846 31.63 -8.94 -30.47
C ASP A 846 31.17 -10.15 -29.62
N ASN A 847 31.15 -11.38 -30.12
CA ASN A 847 30.41 -12.49 -29.46
C ASN A 847 31.35 -13.36 -28.64
N ASP A 848 31.29 -13.24 -27.33
CA ASP A 848 32.26 -13.82 -26.42
C ASP A 848 31.74 -15.09 -25.73
N ASN A 849 32.67 -15.88 -25.18
CA ASN A 849 32.38 -17.07 -24.39
C ASN A 849 33.13 -17.01 -23.06
N LEU A 850 32.41 -16.72 -21.98
CA LEU A 850 32.97 -16.53 -20.65
C LEU A 850 32.57 -17.70 -19.75
N THR A 851 33.52 -18.22 -18.97
CA THR A 851 33.25 -19.19 -17.91
C THR A 851 34.01 -18.81 -16.65
N GLY A 852 33.30 -18.41 -15.58
CA GLY A 852 33.88 -18.05 -14.28
C GLY A 852 34.60 -19.23 -13.62
N SER A 853 33.97 -20.40 -13.74
CA SER A 853 34.41 -21.70 -13.27
C SER A 853 34.08 -22.00 -11.81
N GLY A 854 34.48 -21.22 -10.81
CA GLY A 854 34.02 -21.44 -9.45
C GLY A 854 34.60 -20.41 -8.52
N GLY A 855 34.02 -20.26 -7.33
CA GLY A 855 34.12 -18.97 -6.62
C GLY A 855 33.03 -18.02 -7.10
N ASN A 856 32.93 -16.83 -6.52
CA ASN A 856 31.83 -15.89 -6.76
C ASN A 856 32.25 -14.86 -7.82
N ASP A 857 31.97 -15.20 -9.06
CA ASP A 857 32.52 -14.52 -10.23
C ASP A 857 31.63 -13.33 -10.65
N LEU A 858 32.24 -12.37 -11.34
CA LEU A 858 31.53 -11.33 -12.08
C LEU A 858 31.85 -11.45 -13.56
N LEU A 859 30.84 -11.75 -14.37
CA LEU A 859 30.92 -11.89 -15.81
C LEU A 859 30.12 -10.77 -16.49
N ILE A 860 30.76 -10.05 -17.39
CA ILE A 860 30.15 -9.02 -18.23
C ILE A 860 30.32 -9.44 -19.70
N GLY A 861 29.22 -9.64 -20.42
CA GLY A 861 29.24 -9.94 -21.86
C GLY A 861 29.69 -8.73 -22.65
N GLY A 862 28.93 -7.63 -22.52
CA GLY A 862 29.25 -6.35 -23.12
C GLY A 862 28.37 -6.07 -24.32
N SER A 863 28.93 -5.98 -25.53
CA SER A 863 28.13 -5.82 -26.74
C SER A 863 28.38 -6.98 -27.69
N GLY A 864 27.34 -7.73 -28.05
CA GLY A 864 27.60 -9.01 -28.70
C GLY A 864 26.40 -9.92 -28.68
N ASN A 865 26.63 -11.21 -28.90
CA ASN A 865 25.67 -12.24 -28.53
C ASN A 865 26.47 -13.24 -27.71
N ASP A 866 26.53 -12.99 -26.42
CA ASP A 866 27.52 -13.58 -25.55
C ASP A 866 26.99 -14.88 -24.94
N PHE A 867 27.91 -15.79 -24.67
CA PHE A 867 27.64 -17.00 -23.92
C PHE A 867 28.41 -16.93 -22.60
N MET A 868 27.68 -16.82 -21.50
CA MET A 868 28.25 -16.74 -20.17
C MET A 868 27.80 -17.90 -19.31
N ARG A 869 28.74 -18.40 -18.52
CA ARG A 869 28.53 -19.47 -17.56
C ARG A 869 29.21 -19.10 -16.27
N GLY A 870 28.47 -18.96 -15.18
CA GLY A 870 29.01 -18.64 -13.86
C GLY A 870 30.03 -19.70 -13.46
N ASP A 871 29.56 -20.95 -13.37
CA ASP A 871 30.43 -22.05 -12.99
C ASP A 871 30.99 -22.90 -14.14
N GLY A 872 31.90 -23.78 -13.77
CA GLY A 872 32.53 -24.73 -14.65
C GLY A 872 31.67 -25.97 -14.91
N THR A 873 32.13 -26.81 -15.83
CA THR A 873 31.53 -28.12 -16.03
C THR A 873 32.05 -29.13 -15.01
N VAL A 874 31.16 -29.94 -14.45
CA VAL A 874 31.55 -31.11 -13.62
C VAL A 874 32.19 -32.24 -14.45
N ALA A 875 32.15 -32.15 -15.79
CA ALA A 875 32.81 -33.10 -16.67
C ALA A 875 34.32 -32.95 -16.62
N THR A 876 35.05 -34.07 -16.54
CA THR A 876 36.52 -34.04 -16.44
C THR A 876 37.20 -33.90 -17.80
N GLY A 877 38.32 -33.18 -17.82
CA GLY A 877 39.19 -33.05 -18.99
C GLY A 877 39.02 -31.75 -19.77
N PHE A 878 38.38 -30.74 -19.18
CA PHE A 878 38.21 -29.39 -19.72
C PHE A 878 38.96 -28.39 -18.84
N TYR A 879 39.26 -27.20 -19.38
CA TYR A 879 39.88 -26.13 -18.61
C TYR A 879 38.90 -25.55 -17.58
N SER A 880 37.61 -25.51 -17.90
CA SER A 880 36.53 -25.18 -16.96
C SER A 880 36.05 -26.36 -16.12
N THR A 881 36.87 -27.40 -15.87
CA THR A 881 36.43 -28.51 -15.02
C THR A 881 36.34 -28.05 -13.56
N THR A 882 35.12 -27.87 -13.06
CA THR A 882 34.87 -27.48 -11.66
C THR A 882 34.06 -28.55 -10.92
N PRO A 883 34.53 -29.03 -9.75
CA PRO A 883 33.71 -29.83 -8.86
C PRO A 883 32.51 -29.03 -8.34
N SER A 884 31.32 -29.64 -8.27
CA SER A 884 30.09 -28.99 -7.76
C SER A 884 30.21 -28.32 -6.39
N SER A 885 31.18 -28.71 -5.56
CA SER A 885 31.42 -28.10 -4.25
C SER A 885 32.18 -26.78 -4.30
N LEU A 886 32.70 -26.40 -5.47
CA LEU A 886 33.40 -25.14 -5.72
C LEU A 886 32.56 -24.18 -6.57
N HIS A 887 31.36 -24.59 -6.97
CA HIS A 887 30.43 -23.67 -7.60
C HIS A 887 30.16 -22.51 -6.64
N GLY A 888 30.09 -21.28 -7.13
CA GLY A 888 29.93 -20.08 -6.31
C GLY A 888 28.62 -19.37 -6.54
N LYS A 889 28.53 -18.13 -6.07
CA LYS A 889 27.38 -17.23 -6.27
C LYS A 889 27.78 -16.17 -7.27
N ASP A 890 27.34 -16.31 -8.50
CA ASP A 890 27.87 -15.54 -9.61
C ASP A 890 26.97 -14.38 -9.99
N PHE A 891 27.58 -13.35 -10.57
CA PHE A 891 26.86 -12.24 -11.18
C PHE A 891 27.20 -12.19 -12.66
N LEU A 892 26.18 -12.30 -13.50
CA LEU A 892 26.30 -12.28 -14.96
C LEU A 892 25.46 -11.12 -15.52
N ASP A 893 26.05 -10.30 -16.37
CA ASP A 893 25.38 -9.22 -17.11
C ASP A 893 25.62 -9.39 -18.61
N GLY A 894 24.54 -9.65 -19.36
CA GLY A 894 24.56 -9.79 -20.83
C GLY A 894 25.03 -8.53 -21.52
N GLY A 895 24.53 -7.38 -21.06
CA GLY A 895 24.72 -6.12 -21.74
C GLY A 895 23.80 -6.01 -22.96
N ALA A 896 24.36 -5.87 -24.16
CA ALA A 896 23.60 -5.61 -25.37
C ALA A 896 23.74 -6.73 -26.40
N GLY A 897 22.60 -7.28 -26.80
CA GLY A 897 22.41 -8.23 -27.89
C GLY A 897 21.76 -9.51 -27.41
N ILE A 898 21.84 -10.61 -28.15
CA ILE A 898 21.09 -11.83 -27.80
C ILE A 898 21.99 -12.75 -26.99
N ASP A 899 21.86 -12.67 -25.67
CA ASP A 899 22.79 -13.32 -24.75
C ASP A 899 22.24 -14.63 -24.19
N VAL A 900 23.18 -15.48 -23.77
CA VAL A 900 22.92 -16.72 -23.06
C VAL A 900 23.67 -16.68 -21.74
N LEU A 901 22.93 -16.63 -20.64
CA LEU A 901 23.49 -16.63 -19.29
C LEU A 901 23.11 -17.93 -18.58
N VAL A 902 24.09 -18.58 -17.96
CA VAL A 902 23.89 -19.81 -17.19
C VAL A 902 24.59 -19.66 -15.84
N GLY A 903 23.85 -19.59 -14.74
CA GLY A 903 24.43 -19.55 -13.38
C GLY A 903 25.11 -20.87 -13.02
N ASP A 904 24.38 -21.96 -13.25
CA ASP A 904 24.65 -23.37 -12.90
C ASP A 904 24.31 -23.79 -11.48
N GLY A 905 25.00 -23.31 -10.44
CA GLY A 905 24.78 -23.82 -9.09
C GLY A 905 25.01 -22.79 -7.99
N ASN A 906 24.32 -22.97 -6.87
CA ASN A 906 24.11 -21.98 -5.81
C ASN A 906 23.24 -20.81 -6.29
N GLU A 907 23.41 -19.65 -5.65
CA GLU A 907 22.50 -18.51 -5.75
C GLU A 907 23.14 -17.47 -6.67
N ASP A 908 22.64 -17.38 -7.90
CA ASP A 908 23.23 -16.53 -8.94
C ASP A 908 22.34 -15.33 -9.29
N ILE A 909 22.96 -14.31 -9.89
CA ILE A 909 22.29 -13.13 -10.41
C ILE A 909 22.59 -13.02 -11.90
N LEU A 910 21.55 -13.11 -12.72
CA LEU A 910 21.66 -13.01 -14.16
C LEU A 910 20.81 -11.84 -14.64
N LEU A 911 21.46 -10.86 -15.27
CA LEU A 911 20.84 -9.73 -15.93
C LEU A 911 20.99 -9.91 -17.45
N GLY A 912 19.88 -10.12 -18.16
CA GLY A 912 19.89 -10.31 -19.62
C GLY A 912 20.34 -9.05 -20.35
N GLY A 913 19.77 -7.90 -19.97
CA GLY A 913 20.14 -6.62 -20.55
C GLY A 913 19.20 -6.22 -21.68
N ALA A 914 19.74 -5.97 -22.87
CA ALA A 914 18.97 -5.50 -24.02
C ALA A 914 18.91 -6.53 -25.14
N ASP A 915 17.74 -6.64 -25.78
CA ASP A 915 17.37 -7.61 -26.82
C ASP A 915 16.73 -8.90 -26.23
N ASN A 916 16.82 -10.07 -26.86
CA ASN A 916 15.98 -11.22 -26.44
C ASN A 916 16.86 -12.30 -25.85
N ASP A 917 17.00 -12.31 -24.54
CA ASP A 917 18.01 -13.10 -23.86
C ASP A 917 17.49 -14.45 -23.41
N THR A 918 18.41 -15.37 -23.10
CA THR A 918 18.08 -16.64 -22.46
C THR A 918 18.87 -16.84 -21.19
N LEU A 919 18.16 -16.88 -20.06
CA LEU A 919 18.74 -16.99 -18.73
C LEU A 919 18.40 -18.36 -18.13
N TRP A 920 19.42 -19.06 -17.66
CA TRP A 920 19.31 -20.28 -16.87
C TRP A 920 19.91 -20.02 -15.50
N GLY A 921 19.09 -20.04 -14.44
CA GLY A 921 19.59 -19.96 -13.07
C GLY A 921 20.46 -21.18 -12.76
N ASP A 922 19.83 -22.32 -12.51
CA ASP A 922 20.57 -23.56 -12.28
C ASP A 922 20.77 -24.44 -13.54
N ALA A 923 21.78 -25.29 -13.44
CA ALA A 923 21.97 -26.44 -14.31
C ALA A 923 20.84 -27.47 -14.12
N PRO A 924 20.45 -28.23 -15.17
CA PRO A 924 19.45 -29.28 -15.01
C PRO A 924 19.91 -30.36 -14.01
N GLU A 925 18.97 -30.95 -13.25
CA GLU A 925 19.26 -31.99 -12.21
C GLU A 925 20.08 -33.18 -12.75
N SER A 926 19.98 -33.48 -14.04
CA SER A 926 20.80 -34.52 -14.69
C SER A 926 22.30 -34.19 -14.78
N GLY A 927 22.65 -32.91 -14.66
CA GLY A 927 24.01 -32.35 -14.75
C GLY A 927 24.58 -31.93 -13.39
N LEU A 928 23.74 -31.42 -12.48
CA LEU A 928 24.13 -30.98 -11.14
C LEU A 928 23.14 -31.50 -10.10
N ALA A 929 23.61 -32.00 -8.96
CA ALA A 929 22.72 -32.52 -7.90
C ALA A 929 22.02 -31.36 -7.16
N VAL A 930 20.73 -31.51 -6.87
CA VAL A 930 19.84 -30.50 -6.24
C VAL A 930 20.42 -29.82 -4.99
N GLN A 931 21.32 -30.48 -4.25
CA GLN A 931 21.97 -29.91 -3.07
C GLN A 931 23.00 -28.80 -3.37
N TYR A 932 23.35 -28.61 -4.64
CA TYR A 932 24.23 -27.56 -5.14
C TYR A 932 23.46 -26.54 -5.99
N HIS A 933 22.13 -26.60 -5.95
CA HIS A 933 21.24 -25.62 -6.58
C HIS A 933 20.93 -24.54 -5.54
N GLY A 934 20.68 -23.31 -5.96
CA GLY A 934 20.33 -22.22 -5.07
C GLY A 934 19.14 -21.42 -5.58
N ASN A 935 18.84 -20.32 -4.89
CA ASN A 935 17.77 -19.42 -5.28
C ASN A 935 18.36 -18.29 -6.14
N ASP A 936 18.03 -18.30 -7.42
CA ASP A 936 18.57 -17.35 -8.39
C ASP A 936 17.70 -16.10 -8.55
N TYR A 937 18.34 -15.01 -8.97
CA TYR A 937 17.67 -13.79 -9.43
C TYR A 937 17.91 -13.59 -10.92
N LEU A 938 16.83 -13.61 -11.69
CA LEU A 938 16.88 -13.56 -13.14
C LEU A 938 16.07 -12.36 -13.64
N GLU A 939 16.74 -11.36 -14.20
CA GLU A 939 16.12 -10.16 -14.76
C GLU A 939 16.42 -10.10 -16.26
N GLY A 940 15.41 -10.34 -17.11
CA GLY A 940 15.60 -10.34 -18.57
C GLY A 940 15.97 -8.98 -19.16
N GLY A 941 15.52 -7.89 -18.54
CA GLY A 941 15.74 -6.54 -19.06
C GLY A 941 14.75 -6.17 -20.18
N THR A 942 15.24 -5.53 -21.25
CA THR A 942 14.39 -5.05 -22.35
C THR A 942 14.34 -6.08 -23.49
N GLY A 943 13.14 -6.59 -23.80
CA GLY A 943 12.92 -7.44 -24.96
C GLY A 943 11.92 -8.56 -24.67
N ASN A 944 12.05 -9.68 -25.37
CA ASN A 944 11.25 -10.89 -25.09
C ASN A 944 12.16 -12.02 -24.62
N ASP A 945 12.45 -12.01 -23.33
CA ASP A 945 13.44 -12.90 -22.73
C ASP A 945 12.84 -14.26 -22.41
N THR A 946 13.72 -15.26 -22.35
CA THR A 946 13.38 -16.62 -21.96
C THR A 946 14.12 -16.97 -20.67
N ILE A 947 13.38 -17.08 -19.57
CA ILE A 947 13.94 -17.30 -18.23
C ILE A 947 13.61 -18.71 -17.74
N TYR A 948 14.63 -19.43 -17.27
CA TYR A 948 14.54 -20.76 -16.67
C TYR A 948 15.33 -20.78 -15.35
N GLY A 949 14.69 -20.65 -14.18
CA GLY A 949 15.47 -20.80 -12.94
C GLY A 949 15.87 -22.23 -12.60
N ASN A 950 15.14 -23.24 -13.11
CA ASN A 950 15.42 -24.66 -12.88
C ASN A 950 15.34 -25.08 -11.39
N GLY A 951 16.46 -25.37 -10.71
CA GLY A 951 16.46 -25.71 -9.29
C GLY A 951 16.08 -24.51 -8.42
N GLY A 952 16.00 -24.72 -7.10
CA GLY A 952 15.67 -23.64 -6.16
C GLY A 952 14.26 -23.03 -6.31
N ASP A 953 14.01 -21.98 -5.52
CA ASP A 953 12.86 -21.09 -5.72
C ASP A 953 13.31 -19.90 -6.60
N VAL A 954 12.48 -19.53 -7.59
CA VAL A 954 12.72 -18.43 -8.54
C VAL A 954 11.60 -17.40 -8.32
N PRO A 955 11.90 -16.16 -7.89
CA PRO A 955 10.90 -15.10 -7.76
C PRO A 955 10.25 -14.70 -9.09
#